data_AF-A0A5N6XYA1-F1
#
_entry.id   AF-A0A5N6XYA1-F1
#
_cell.length_a   1.000
_cell.length_b   1.000
_cell.length_c   1.000
_cell.angle_alpha   90.00
_cell.angle_beta   90.00
_cell.angle_gamma   90.00
#
_symmetry.space_group_name_H-M   'P 1'
#
loop_
_entity.id
_entity.type
_entity.pdbx_description
1 polymer ?
#
loop_
_entity_poly.entity_id
_entity_poly.type
_entity_poly.pdbx_seq_one_letter_code
_entity_poly.pdbx_strand_id
1 'polypeptide(L)'
;MSTASTAFETSTTPSIPEHQTSKKMGGSAAGGGNAPPVTSSKRDYKGFVAGVFSGIAKLSVSHRFDTVKVRLQTSKDGHFKGPLDCVLQTVRKEGVSGLYKGATPPLVGWMVMDSVMLGSLTLYRRLLFENVFSRPEIRRITPFAKYQDRHTLPSFGHGIAGIMAGTTVSFIAAPVEHVKARLQIQYAADKSKRMYSGPIDCTSKILRTHGLGGLYRGLCATILFRSFFFFWWGSYDVLSRWMRERTELSTPAINFWAGGISAQIFWLTSYPSDVVKQRLMTDPMGGALGDGQRQFRWWKDAAVAVYRERGWRGYWRGFVPCFLRAFPANAMALVAFEGATMAVARPMRRTSPITFFLAAFLAFGFLFFLLSPSSSATAGDTSQQRREDAADNPLSPPTKPFLKSQPVRNDGLKAPPPVVHYDLNKLTTTSDSADKGERVLILTPLARFYPEFWDNLVHLDYPHELISLGFIIPNTKDGSAALSALESAISKTQNGPIPSRFASISILRQDFEPPLQSQDEKERHKLENQKARRESMSRARNSLLFTTLGPATSWVLWLDADIIETPATLIQDLTGHNYPVIVPNCYQRYYNNDHKQMEVRPYDFNSWVDSSNAQSLAESMGPDEILLEGYAELPTYRTLMAYLADTESPNPRRVIELDGVGGTALMVKADVHRDGAMFPAFPFYHLVETEGFAKMAKRLGYQVFGLPDYFVYHYNE
;
A
#
# COMPACT_ATOMS: atom_id res chain seq x y z
N MET A 1 -67.54 56.81 6.37
CA MET A 1 -66.11 57.09 6.61
C MET A 1 -65.32 56.30 5.56
N SER A 2 -65.38 56.63 4.26
CA SER A 2 -64.83 57.82 3.55
C SER A 2 -63.31 57.66 3.33
N THR A 3 -62.72 57.72 2.12
CA THR A 3 -63.22 58.22 0.81
C THR A 3 -62.36 57.76 -0.40
N ALA A 4 -62.90 57.91 -1.63
CA ALA A 4 -62.22 57.98 -2.97
C ALA A 4 -61.59 56.70 -3.58
N SER A 5 -61.75 56.29 -4.87
CA SER A 5 -61.67 56.94 -6.22
C SER A 5 -60.22 56.92 -6.80
N THR A 6 -59.88 56.50 -8.03
CA THR A 6 -60.60 56.02 -9.25
C THR A 6 -59.63 55.16 -10.13
N ALA A 7 -60.04 54.28 -11.07
CA ALA A 7 -60.27 54.47 -12.54
C ALA A 7 -59.19 55.30 -13.30
N PHE A 8 -58.78 55.02 -14.56
CA PHE A 8 -59.22 54.07 -15.62
C PHE A 8 -58.18 54.01 -16.78
N GLU A 9 -58.14 52.90 -17.56
CA GLU A 9 -57.83 52.81 -19.03
C GLU A 9 -56.50 53.39 -19.63
N THR A 10 -56.07 53.13 -20.88
CA THR A 10 -56.59 52.43 -22.11
C THR A 10 -55.38 51.82 -22.90
N SER A 11 -55.43 50.61 -23.48
CA SER A 11 -55.83 50.23 -24.88
C SER A 11 -54.78 50.59 -25.98
N THR A 12 -54.61 49.94 -27.16
CA THR A 12 -55.29 48.79 -27.84
C THR A 12 -54.50 48.31 -29.09
N THR A 13 -54.27 46.98 -29.26
CA THR A 13 -54.40 46.11 -30.51
C THR A 13 -53.81 46.55 -31.90
N PRO A 14 -53.88 45.79 -33.03
CA PRO A 14 -54.29 44.37 -33.30
C PRO A 14 -53.34 43.51 -34.24
N SER A 15 -53.74 42.23 -34.46
CA SER A 15 -53.62 41.36 -35.68
C SER A 15 -52.28 40.82 -36.27
N ILE A 16 -52.07 39.48 -36.16
CA ILE A 16 -51.99 38.41 -37.22
C ILE A 16 -51.31 38.76 -38.58
N PRO A 17 -50.39 37.94 -39.21
CA PRO A 17 -50.46 36.46 -39.40
C PRO A 17 -49.15 35.59 -39.35
N GLU A 18 -49.34 34.27 -39.53
CA GLU A 18 -48.40 33.20 -40.00
C GLU A 18 -47.19 32.78 -39.12
N HIS A 19 -46.73 31.52 -39.07
CA HIS A 19 -47.02 30.33 -39.91
C HIS A 19 -47.07 29.00 -39.08
N GLN A 20 -47.66 27.97 -39.70
CA GLN A 20 -47.96 26.57 -39.29
C GLN A 20 -46.78 25.76 -38.65
N THR A 21 -46.92 24.60 -37.98
CA THR A 21 -47.93 23.51 -38.11
C THR A 21 -48.15 22.64 -36.85
N SER A 22 -49.16 21.77 -36.90
CA SER A 22 -49.85 21.08 -35.80
C SER A 22 -49.43 19.60 -35.54
N LYS A 23 -49.57 19.16 -34.27
CA LYS A 23 -49.96 17.80 -33.77
C LYS A 23 -49.29 16.51 -34.33
N LYS A 24 -48.89 15.62 -33.40
CA LYS A 24 -49.74 14.45 -33.04
C LYS A 24 -49.35 13.74 -31.73
N MET A 25 -50.36 13.19 -31.05
CA MET A 25 -50.24 12.22 -29.96
C MET A 25 -49.76 10.85 -30.49
N GLY A 26 -49.17 10.03 -29.62
CA GLY A 26 -48.98 8.61 -29.87
C GLY A 26 -48.27 7.89 -28.72
N GLY A 27 -49.01 7.14 -27.91
CA GLY A 27 -48.41 6.14 -27.01
C GLY A 27 -47.94 4.91 -27.78
N SER A 28 -47.14 4.05 -27.15
CA SER A 28 -46.79 2.76 -27.74
C SER A 28 -46.73 1.65 -26.69
N ALA A 29 -47.75 0.80 -26.73
CA ALA A 29 -47.68 -0.56 -26.20
C ALA A 29 -47.17 -1.50 -27.30
N ALA A 30 -46.74 -2.69 -26.88
CA ALA A 30 -46.06 -3.71 -27.67
C ALA A 30 -46.66 -4.10 -29.03
N GLY A 31 -45.80 -4.58 -29.93
CA GLY A 31 -46.13 -5.72 -30.80
C GLY A 31 -45.65 -5.65 -32.26
N GLY A 32 -45.30 -6.82 -32.79
CA GLY A 32 -45.31 -7.10 -34.24
C GLY A 32 -44.00 -6.80 -34.98
N GLY A 33 -43.53 -7.77 -35.75
CA GLY A 33 -42.35 -7.61 -36.60
C GLY A 33 -42.68 -7.04 -37.98
N ASN A 34 -41.71 -6.32 -38.55
CA ASN A 34 -41.46 -6.25 -39.98
C ASN A 34 -39.95 -6.06 -40.18
N ALA A 35 -39.32 -6.95 -40.95
CA ALA A 35 -37.94 -6.77 -41.39
C ALA A 35 -37.96 -6.11 -42.77
N PRO A 36 -37.31 -4.95 -42.94
CA PRO A 36 -36.12 -4.92 -43.81
C PRO A 36 -35.10 -3.80 -43.43
N PRO A 37 -34.01 -3.61 -44.18
CA PRO A 37 -33.22 -4.59 -44.93
C PRO A 37 -31.88 -4.87 -44.21
N VAL A 38 -31.09 -5.81 -44.76
CA VAL A 38 -29.71 -6.07 -44.28
C VAL A 38 -28.86 -4.81 -44.48
N THR A 39 -28.58 -4.09 -43.40
CA THR A 39 -27.66 -2.94 -43.38
C THR A 39 -26.48 -3.23 -42.44
N SER A 40 -25.32 -2.66 -42.78
CA SER A 40 -24.03 -3.22 -42.42
C SER A 40 -23.76 -3.31 -40.91
N SER A 41 -23.11 -4.40 -40.51
CA SER A 41 -22.53 -4.58 -39.17
C SER A 41 -21.48 -3.50 -38.91
N LYS A 42 -21.90 -2.36 -38.34
CA LYS A 42 -21.00 -1.48 -37.60
C LYS A 42 -20.51 -2.27 -36.39
N ARG A 43 -19.29 -2.81 -36.50
CA ARG A 43 -18.61 -3.56 -35.43
C ARG A 43 -18.49 -2.64 -34.21
N ASP A 44 -19.39 -2.81 -33.24
CA ASP A 44 -19.39 -1.99 -32.02
C ASP A 44 -18.32 -2.46 -31.04
N TYR A 45 -17.07 -2.16 -31.40
CA TYR A 45 -15.89 -2.45 -30.57
C TYR A 45 -15.94 -1.73 -29.22
N LYS A 46 -16.77 -0.67 -29.07
CA LYS A 46 -16.84 0.15 -27.87
C LYS A 46 -17.35 -0.66 -26.68
N GLY A 47 -18.46 -1.39 -26.88
CA GLY A 47 -19.03 -2.29 -25.88
C GLY A 47 -18.09 -3.44 -25.51
N PHE A 48 -17.37 -3.99 -26.48
CA PHE A 48 -16.37 -5.04 -26.24
C PHE A 48 -15.20 -4.56 -25.39
N VAL A 49 -14.58 -3.43 -25.76
CA VAL A 49 -13.45 -2.84 -25.00
C VAL A 49 -13.88 -2.46 -23.59
N ALA A 50 -15.05 -1.82 -23.42
CA ALA A 50 -15.58 -1.50 -22.09
C ALA A 50 -15.86 -2.76 -21.25
N GLY A 51 -16.34 -3.84 -21.86
CA GLY A 51 -16.50 -5.15 -21.22
C GLY A 51 -15.16 -5.74 -20.72
N VAL A 52 -14.09 -5.62 -21.51
CA VAL A 52 -12.74 -6.07 -21.12
C VAL A 52 -12.21 -5.29 -19.91
N PHE A 53 -12.26 -3.95 -19.95
CA PHE A 53 -11.82 -3.12 -18.82
C PHE A 53 -12.66 -3.36 -17.56
N SER A 54 -13.98 -3.54 -17.71
CA SER A 54 -14.89 -3.93 -16.62
C SER A 54 -14.49 -5.28 -16.01
N GLY A 55 -14.19 -6.28 -16.84
CA GLY A 55 -13.72 -7.61 -16.40
C GLY A 55 -12.39 -7.57 -15.66
N ILE A 56 -11.42 -6.78 -16.13
CA ILE A 56 -10.13 -6.58 -15.47
C ILE A 56 -10.32 -5.90 -14.11
N ALA A 57 -11.04 -4.77 -14.04
CA ALA A 57 -11.29 -4.05 -12.79
C ALA A 57 -12.02 -4.91 -11.74
N LYS A 58 -13.03 -5.66 -12.19
CA LYS A 58 -13.74 -6.68 -11.41
C LYS A 58 -12.77 -7.72 -10.83
N LEU A 59 -11.85 -8.27 -11.63
CA LEU A 59 -10.86 -9.25 -11.17
C LEU A 59 -9.87 -8.65 -10.15
N SER A 60 -9.30 -7.47 -10.43
CA SER A 60 -8.29 -6.83 -9.58
C SER A 60 -8.80 -6.56 -8.17
N VAL A 61 -10.06 -6.18 -8.00
CA VAL A 61 -10.65 -5.99 -6.67
C VAL A 61 -11.17 -7.30 -6.08
N SER A 62 -11.89 -8.12 -6.86
CA SER A 62 -12.61 -9.27 -6.31
C SER A 62 -11.76 -10.51 -6.04
N HIS A 63 -10.66 -10.73 -6.79
CA HIS A 63 -9.91 -11.99 -6.71
C HIS A 63 -9.20 -12.19 -5.36
N ARG A 64 -8.78 -11.10 -4.70
CA ARG A 64 -8.22 -11.13 -3.34
C ARG A 64 -9.19 -11.80 -2.35
N PHE A 65 -10.48 -11.47 -2.43
CA PHE A 65 -11.52 -12.09 -1.61
C PHE A 65 -11.80 -13.54 -2.03
N ASP A 66 -11.75 -13.87 -3.32
CA ASP A 66 -11.93 -15.25 -3.81
C ASP A 66 -10.85 -16.19 -3.27
N THR A 67 -9.58 -15.78 -3.26
CA THR A 67 -8.47 -16.59 -2.73
C THR A 67 -8.67 -16.87 -1.24
N VAL A 68 -9.05 -15.86 -0.45
CA VAL A 68 -9.37 -16.01 0.98
C VAL A 68 -10.58 -16.92 1.17
N LYS A 69 -11.65 -16.75 0.38
CA LYS A 69 -12.86 -17.57 0.43
C LYS A 69 -12.54 -19.05 0.21
N VAL A 70 -11.86 -19.40 -0.88
CA VAL A 70 -11.56 -20.80 -1.24
C VAL A 70 -10.64 -21.44 -0.19
N ARG A 71 -9.63 -20.72 0.30
CA ARG A 71 -8.75 -21.19 1.39
C ARG A 71 -9.51 -21.48 2.68
N LEU A 72 -10.45 -20.62 3.07
CA LEU A 72 -11.33 -20.87 4.22
C LEU A 72 -12.24 -22.09 4.00
N GLN A 73 -12.84 -22.26 2.83
CA GLN A 73 -13.77 -23.36 2.52
C GLN A 73 -13.11 -24.74 2.50
N THR A 74 -11.82 -24.80 2.14
CA THR A 74 -11.11 -26.05 1.79
C THR A 74 -10.01 -26.44 2.78
N SER A 75 -9.57 -25.51 3.63
CA SER A 75 -8.64 -25.81 4.73
C SER A 75 -9.25 -26.75 5.78
N LYS A 76 -8.39 -27.60 6.35
CA LYS A 76 -8.71 -28.38 7.56
C LYS A 76 -8.95 -27.46 8.76
N ASP A 77 -9.53 -28.01 9.80
CA ASP A 77 -9.78 -27.31 11.06
C ASP A 77 -8.49 -26.90 11.76
N GLY A 78 -8.51 -25.73 12.40
CA GLY A 78 -7.35 -25.12 13.07
C GLY A 78 -6.39 -24.34 12.15
N HIS A 79 -6.37 -24.57 10.84
CA HIS A 79 -5.40 -23.93 9.93
C HIS A 79 -5.63 -22.41 9.77
N PHE A 80 -6.89 -21.98 9.68
CA PHE A 80 -7.30 -20.57 9.74
C PHE A 80 -8.38 -20.38 10.79
N LYS A 81 -8.21 -19.40 11.68
CA LYS A 81 -9.18 -19.00 12.71
C LYS A 81 -10.31 -18.13 12.14
N GLY A 82 -10.05 -17.43 11.04
CA GLY A 82 -11.03 -16.58 10.37
C GLY A 82 -10.46 -15.88 9.13
N PRO A 83 -11.25 -15.00 8.48
CA PRO A 83 -10.83 -14.37 7.22
C PRO A 83 -9.59 -13.49 7.30
N LEU A 84 -9.46 -12.67 8.35
CA LEU A 84 -8.30 -11.80 8.52
C LEU A 84 -7.02 -12.59 8.80
N ASP A 85 -7.11 -13.67 9.57
CA ASP A 85 -6.01 -14.63 9.79
C ASP A 85 -5.61 -15.32 8.46
N CYS A 86 -6.57 -15.72 7.63
CA CYS A 86 -6.28 -16.24 6.29
C CYS A 86 -5.60 -15.21 5.36
N VAL A 87 -6.00 -13.93 5.41
CA VAL A 87 -5.31 -12.85 4.67
C VAL A 87 -3.88 -12.70 5.17
N LEU A 88 -3.71 -12.50 6.49
CA LEU A 88 -2.42 -12.23 7.12
C LEU A 88 -1.44 -13.38 6.90
N GLN A 89 -1.88 -14.63 7.10
CA GLN A 89 -1.05 -15.81 6.81
C GLN A 89 -0.71 -15.93 5.32
N THR A 90 -1.62 -15.59 4.41
CA THR A 90 -1.33 -15.62 2.95
C THR A 90 -0.27 -14.58 2.59
N VAL A 91 -0.42 -13.34 3.04
CA VAL A 91 0.56 -12.27 2.78
C VAL A 91 1.91 -12.58 3.42
N ARG A 92 1.93 -13.08 4.67
CA ARG A 92 3.17 -13.41 5.39
C ARG A 92 3.91 -14.62 4.80
N LYS A 93 3.20 -15.65 4.32
CA LYS A 93 3.82 -16.89 3.80
C LYS A 93 4.13 -16.82 2.29
N GLU A 94 3.40 -16.02 1.53
CA GLU A 94 3.40 -16.08 0.05
C GLU A 94 3.50 -14.71 -0.62
N GLY A 95 3.60 -13.63 0.15
CA GLY A 95 3.60 -12.25 -0.33
C GLY A 95 2.22 -11.76 -0.79
N VAL A 96 2.13 -10.48 -1.17
CA VAL A 96 0.90 -9.86 -1.70
C VAL A 96 0.43 -10.54 -2.99
N SER A 97 1.35 -11.04 -3.82
CA SER A 97 1.05 -11.83 -5.01
C SER A 97 0.36 -13.17 -4.70
N GLY A 98 0.54 -13.71 -3.48
CA GLY A 98 -0.19 -14.88 -2.97
C GLY A 98 -1.70 -14.70 -3.01
N LEU A 99 -2.22 -13.49 -2.77
CA LEU A 99 -3.65 -13.19 -2.86
C LEU A 99 -4.19 -13.27 -4.29
N TYR A 100 -3.33 -13.16 -5.30
CA TYR A 100 -3.66 -13.26 -6.73
C TYR A 100 -3.36 -14.64 -7.35
N LYS A 101 -2.99 -15.64 -6.54
CA LYS A 101 -2.85 -17.03 -7.02
C LYS A 101 -4.12 -17.51 -7.72
N GLY A 102 -3.95 -18.08 -8.92
CA GLY A 102 -5.06 -18.55 -9.74
C GLY A 102 -5.93 -17.46 -10.37
N ALA A 103 -5.47 -16.21 -10.49
CA ALA A 103 -6.21 -15.13 -11.19
C ALA A 103 -6.24 -15.28 -12.72
N THR A 104 -5.24 -15.96 -13.31
CA THR A 104 -5.09 -16.11 -14.77
C THR A 104 -6.17 -16.96 -15.46
N PRO A 105 -6.61 -18.15 -14.95
CA PRO A 105 -7.73 -18.87 -15.57
C PRO A 105 -9.06 -18.08 -15.54
N PRO A 106 -9.45 -17.40 -14.44
CA PRO A 106 -10.57 -16.48 -14.41
C PRO A 106 -10.47 -15.29 -15.36
N LEU A 107 -9.29 -14.68 -15.56
CA LEU A 107 -9.13 -13.52 -16.45
C LEU A 107 -9.61 -13.83 -17.87
N VAL A 108 -9.15 -14.93 -18.45
CA VAL A 108 -9.54 -15.38 -19.79
C VAL A 108 -10.92 -16.04 -19.76
N GLY A 109 -11.17 -16.90 -18.77
CA GLY A 109 -12.38 -17.69 -18.68
C GLY A 109 -13.64 -16.86 -18.39
N TRP A 110 -13.57 -15.80 -17.59
CA TRP A 110 -14.74 -14.98 -17.26
C TRP A 110 -15.29 -14.24 -18.48
N MET A 111 -14.44 -13.81 -19.42
CA MET A 111 -14.93 -13.21 -20.67
C MET A 111 -15.84 -14.20 -21.42
N VAL A 112 -15.37 -15.44 -21.61
CA VAL A 112 -16.15 -16.47 -22.30
C VAL A 112 -17.38 -16.88 -21.50
N MET A 113 -17.24 -17.07 -20.17
CA MET A 113 -18.35 -17.45 -19.28
C MET A 113 -19.44 -16.38 -19.23
N ASP A 114 -19.10 -15.10 -18.99
CA ASP A 114 -20.09 -14.02 -18.89
C ASP A 114 -20.76 -13.77 -20.25
N SER A 115 -20.02 -13.88 -21.38
CA SER A 115 -20.62 -13.82 -22.73
C SER A 115 -21.62 -14.96 -22.98
N VAL A 116 -21.26 -16.22 -22.70
CA VAL A 116 -22.13 -17.37 -22.90
C VAL A 116 -23.33 -17.34 -21.94
N MET A 117 -23.13 -16.89 -20.69
CA MET A 117 -24.19 -16.68 -19.72
C MET A 117 -25.21 -15.65 -20.23
N LEU A 118 -24.78 -14.44 -20.59
CA LEU A 118 -25.69 -13.37 -21.01
C LEU A 118 -26.37 -13.66 -22.36
N GLY A 119 -25.64 -14.26 -23.31
CA GLY A 119 -26.21 -14.69 -24.60
C GLY A 119 -27.28 -15.77 -24.43
N SER A 120 -26.98 -16.84 -23.69
CA SER A 120 -27.94 -17.92 -23.44
C SER A 120 -29.12 -17.45 -22.59
N LEU A 121 -28.90 -16.61 -21.57
CA LEU A 121 -29.96 -16.00 -20.77
C LEU A 121 -30.93 -15.17 -21.61
N THR A 122 -30.43 -14.39 -22.58
CA THR A 122 -31.25 -13.59 -23.48
C THR A 122 -32.10 -14.50 -24.39
N LEU A 123 -31.49 -15.55 -24.94
CA LEU A 123 -32.19 -16.57 -25.73
C LEU A 123 -33.27 -17.29 -24.90
N TYR A 124 -32.96 -17.76 -23.70
CA TYR A 124 -33.93 -18.49 -22.86
C TYR A 124 -35.06 -17.59 -22.34
N ARG A 125 -34.80 -16.31 -22.03
CA ARG A 125 -35.87 -15.35 -21.71
C ARG A 125 -36.83 -15.19 -22.88
N ARG A 126 -36.31 -15.05 -24.09
CA ARG A 126 -37.12 -14.95 -25.32
C ARG A 126 -37.93 -16.23 -25.55
N LEU A 127 -37.29 -17.40 -25.52
CA LEU A 127 -37.96 -18.68 -25.74
C LEU A 127 -39.04 -18.98 -24.69
N LEU A 128 -38.79 -18.68 -23.41
CA LEU A 128 -39.78 -18.83 -22.35
C LEU A 128 -40.93 -17.84 -22.49
N PHE A 129 -40.66 -16.59 -22.89
CA PHE A 129 -41.71 -15.62 -23.18
C PHE A 129 -42.59 -16.11 -24.33
N GLU A 130 -41.99 -16.38 -25.50
CA GLU A 130 -42.71 -16.76 -26.73
C GLU A 130 -43.48 -18.09 -26.59
N ASN A 131 -42.87 -19.14 -26.02
CA ASN A 131 -43.44 -20.50 -26.08
C ASN A 131 -44.20 -20.94 -24.81
N VAL A 132 -43.85 -20.41 -23.64
CA VAL A 132 -44.42 -20.85 -22.34
C VAL A 132 -45.35 -19.78 -21.76
N PHE A 133 -44.82 -18.57 -21.53
CA PHE A 133 -45.56 -17.49 -20.86
C PHE A 133 -46.46 -16.65 -21.78
N SER A 134 -46.46 -16.89 -23.10
CA SER A 134 -47.52 -16.42 -24.00
C SER A 134 -48.88 -17.03 -23.67
N ARG A 135 -48.93 -18.25 -23.08
CA ARG A 135 -50.17 -18.96 -22.77
C ARG A 135 -50.83 -18.36 -21.51
N PRO A 136 -52.08 -17.84 -21.58
CA PRO A 136 -52.73 -17.18 -20.44
C PRO A 136 -52.96 -18.09 -19.24
N GLU A 137 -53.20 -19.38 -19.48
CA GLU A 137 -53.43 -20.40 -18.46
C GLU A 137 -52.21 -20.59 -17.56
N ILE A 138 -51.03 -20.73 -18.17
CA ILE A 138 -49.75 -20.91 -17.44
C ILE A 138 -49.44 -19.66 -16.60
N ARG A 139 -49.72 -18.45 -17.10
CA ARG A 139 -49.58 -17.22 -16.31
C ARG A 139 -50.49 -17.19 -15.07
N ARG A 140 -51.72 -17.70 -15.15
CA ARG A 140 -52.68 -17.70 -14.02
C ARG A 140 -52.22 -18.58 -12.85
N ILE A 141 -51.54 -19.70 -13.13
CA ILE A 141 -51.01 -20.62 -12.11
C ILE A 141 -49.59 -20.25 -11.64
N THR A 142 -48.93 -19.30 -12.29
CA THR A 142 -47.55 -18.92 -11.94
C THR A 142 -47.52 -17.99 -10.72
N PRO A 143 -46.74 -18.31 -9.66
CA PRO A 143 -46.56 -17.43 -8.51
C PRO A 143 -46.07 -16.03 -8.91
N PHE A 144 -46.57 -15.00 -8.23
CA PHE A 144 -46.24 -13.58 -8.43
C PHE A 144 -46.60 -12.96 -9.80
N ALA A 145 -47.15 -13.73 -10.75
CA ALA A 145 -47.50 -13.23 -12.08
C ALA A 145 -48.83 -12.42 -12.13
N LYS A 146 -49.66 -12.50 -11.08
CA LYS A 146 -51.03 -11.94 -11.06
C LYS A 146 -51.11 -10.40 -11.14
N TYR A 147 -50.02 -9.71 -10.80
CA TYR A 147 -49.91 -8.24 -10.82
C TYR A 147 -48.90 -7.71 -11.86
N GLN A 148 -48.46 -8.56 -12.80
CA GLN A 148 -47.39 -8.22 -13.74
C GLN A 148 -47.92 -8.01 -15.17
N ASP A 149 -47.35 -7.02 -15.88
CA ASP A 149 -47.73 -6.68 -17.25
C ASP A 149 -47.69 -7.90 -18.19
N ARG A 150 -48.77 -8.06 -18.95
CA ARG A 150 -48.99 -9.13 -19.93
C ARG A 150 -47.94 -9.11 -21.05
N HIS A 151 -47.33 -7.96 -21.33
CA HIS A 151 -46.29 -7.82 -22.36
C HIS A 151 -44.86 -8.11 -21.86
N THR A 152 -44.66 -8.34 -20.56
CA THR A 152 -43.34 -8.68 -19.99
C THR A 152 -43.26 -10.15 -19.57
N LEU A 153 -42.06 -10.73 -19.54
CA LEU A 153 -41.83 -12.06 -18.96
C LEU A 153 -42.05 -11.97 -17.43
N PRO A 154 -42.77 -12.91 -16.79
CA PRO A 154 -42.93 -12.90 -15.33
C PRO A 154 -41.59 -13.11 -14.61
N SER A 155 -41.42 -12.57 -13.39
CA SER A 155 -40.16 -12.70 -12.64
C SER A 155 -39.76 -14.15 -12.37
N PHE A 156 -40.74 -15.04 -12.23
CA PHE A 156 -40.52 -16.50 -12.15
C PHE A 156 -39.87 -17.05 -13.43
N GLY A 157 -40.30 -16.57 -14.61
CA GLY A 157 -39.68 -16.89 -15.90
C GLY A 157 -38.27 -16.32 -16.06
N HIS A 158 -37.98 -15.13 -15.51
CA HIS A 158 -36.61 -14.62 -15.42
C HIS A 158 -35.72 -15.54 -14.57
N GLY A 159 -36.26 -16.13 -13.51
CA GLY A 159 -35.59 -17.16 -12.70
C GLY A 159 -35.30 -18.45 -13.47
N ILE A 160 -36.29 -19.02 -14.18
CA ILE A 160 -36.10 -20.24 -14.99
C ILE A 160 -35.06 -20.01 -16.09
N ALA A 161 -35.10 -18.88 -16.78
CA ALA A 161 -34.07 -18.50 -17.76
C ALA A 161 -32.66 -18.48 -17.12
N GLY A 162 -32.57 -18.05 -15.86
CA GLY A 162 -31.37 -18.10 -15.04
C GLY A 162 -30.84 -19.52 -14.81
N ILE A 163 -31.72 -20.49 -14.51
CA ILE A 163 -31.34 -21.92 -14.37
C ILE A 163 -30.81 -22.47 -15.68
N MET A 164 -31.49 -22.20 -16.80
CA MET A 164 -31.08 -22.69 -18.12
C MET A 164 -29.73 -22.11 -18.53
N ALA A 165 -29.55 -20.79 -18.41
CA ALA A 165 -28.27 -20.12 -18.68
C ALA A 165 -27.15 -20.61 -17.74
N GLY A 166 -27.48 -20.83 -16.47
CA GLY A 166 -26.59 -21.38 -15.46
C GLY A 166 -26.09 -22.79 -15.79
N THR A 167 -26.97 -23.65 -16.32
CA THR A 167 -26.61 -24.98 -16.82
C THR A 167 -25.68 -24.87 -18.03
N THR A 168 -26.02 -24.05 -19.02
CA THR A 168 -25.24 -23.88 -20.25
C THR A 168 -23.83 -23.37 -19.99
N VAL A 169 -23.66 -22.33 -19.16
CA VAL A 169 -22.32 -21.82 -18.81
C VAL A 169 -21.52 -22.79 -17.92
N SER A 170 -22.17 -23.74 -17.21
CA SER A 170 -21.48 -24.69 -16.34
C SER A 170 -20.51 -25.61 -17.09
N PHE A 171 -20.76 -25.91 -18.37
CA PHE A 171 -19.84 -26.69 -19.20
C PHE A 171 -18.51 -25.96 -19.44
N ILE A 172 -18.52 -24.65 -19.63
CA ILE A 172 -17.29 -23.84 -19.79
C ILE A 172 -16.67 -23.55 -18.41
N ALA A 173 -17.51 -23.32 -17.40
CA ALA A 173 -17.05 -22.88 -16.09
C ALA A 173 -16.46 -24.00 -15.22
N ALA A 174 -16.99 -25.23 -15.28
CA ALA A 174 -16.50 -26.34 -14.47
C ALA A 174 -14.98 -26.60 -14.60
N PRO A 175 -14.39 -26.70 -15.82
CA PRO A 175 -12.95 -26.87 -15.96
C PRO A 175 -12.16 -25.65 -15.46
N VAL A 176 -12.61 -24.42 -15.74
CA VAL A 176 -11.93 -23.19 -15.34
C VAL A 176 -11.94 -23.01 -13.82
N GLU A 177 -13.09 -23.22 -13.17
CA GLU A 177 -13.23 -23.14 -11.71
C GLU A 177 -12.45 -24.25 -11.00
N HIS A 178 -12.39 -25.46 -11.55
CA HIS A 178 -11.61 -26.56 -10.98
C HIS A 178 -10.10 -26.23 -10.99
N VAL A 179 -9.56 -25.76 -12.12
CA VAL A 179 -8.15 -25.33 -12.23
C VAL A 179 -7.87 -24.13 -11.31
N LYS A 180 -8.78 -23.15 -11.22
CA LYS A 180 -8.67 -22.01 -10.27
C LYS A 180 -8.54 -22.50 -8.83
N ALA A 181 -9.46 -23.36 -8.37
CA ALA A 181 -9.51 -23.85 -7.00
C ALA A 181 -8.23 -24.62 -6.63
N ARG A 182 -7.74 -25.48 -7.55
CA ARG A 182 -6.50 -26.24 -7.40
C ARG A 182 -5.25 -25.37 -7.23
N LEU A 183 -5.18 -24.22 -7.91
CA LEU A 183 -4.07 -23.29 -7.77
C LEU A 183 -4.16 -22.46 -6.48
N GLN A 184 -5.37 -22.14 -6.00
CA GLN A 184 -5.59 -21.32 -4.81
C GLN A 184 -5.23 -22.04 -3.50
N ILE A 185 -5.37 -23.36 -3.44
CA ILE A 185 -5.02 -24.20 -2.27
C ILE A 185 -3.52 -24.54 -2.15
N GLN A 186 -2.66 -24.07 -3.06
CA GLN A 186 -1.21 -24.33 -2.96
C GLN A 186 -0.51 -23.34 -2.05
N TYR A 187 -0.30 -23.75 -0.80
CA TYR A 187 0.33 -22.95 0.26
C TYR A 187 1.86 -22.86 0.17
N ALA A 188 2.52 -23.65 -0.68
CA ALA A 188 3.97 -23.63 -0.79
C ALA A 188 4.50 -22.27 -1.29
N ALA A 189 5.37 -21.65 -0.48
CA ALA A 189 6.09 -20.43 -0.83
C ALA A 189 7.05 -20.73 -1.99
N ASP A 190 7.95 -21.68 -1.80
CA ASP A 190 8.91 -22.16 -2.81
C ASP A 190 8.21 -22.68 -4.06
N LYS A 191 8.59 -22.16 -5.23
CA LYS A 191 8.04 -22.59 -6.52
C LYS A 191 8.36 -24.06 -6.82
N SER A 192 9.53 -24.56 -6.41
CA SER A 192 9.96 -25.94 -6.58
C SER A 192 9.15 -26.95 -5.75
N LYS A 193 8.56 -26.53 -4.63
CA LYS A 193 7.70 -27.35 -3.77
C LYS A 193 6.20 -27.26 -4.15
N ARG A 194 5.86 -26.55 -5.24
CA ARG A 194 4.48 -26.47 -5.76
C ARG A 194 4.20 -27.61 -6.73
N MET A 195 3.05 -28.25 -6.55
CA MET A 195 2.58 -29.33 -7.42
C MET A 195 2.22 -28.86 -8.83
N TYR A 196 1.79 -27.60 -8.98
CA TYR A 196 1.50 -26.97 -10.28
C TYR A 196 2.31 -25.69 -10.45
N SER A 197 3.03 -25.56 -11.56
CA SER A 197 3.76 -24.33 -11.90
C SER A 197 2.81 -23.21 -12.38
N GLY A 198 1.66 -23.58 -12.95
CA GLY A 198 0.64 -22.66 -13.41
C GLY A 198 -0.62 -23.35 -13.97
N PRO A 199 -1.55 -22.61 -14.58
CA PRO A 199 -2.83 -23.14 -15.08
C PRO A 199 -2.68 -24.18 -16.19
N ILE A 200 -1.73 -23.98 -17.10
CA ILE A 200 -1.48 -24.88 -18.24
C ILE A 200 -0.91 -26.21 -17.73
N ASP A 201 0.07 -26.15 -16.82
CA ASP A 201 0.65 -27.32 -16.15
C ASP A 201 -0.40 -28.09 -15.32
N CYS A 202 -1.23 -27.39 -14.54
CA CYS A 202 -2.36 -27.97 -13.81
C CYS A 202 -3.32 -28.69 -14.78
N THR A 203 -3.75 -28.03 -15.86
CA THR A 203 -4.67 -28.63 -16.85
C THR A 203 -4.03 -29.84 -17.53
N SER A 204 -2.77 -29.74 -17.95
CA SER A 204 -2.02 -30.81 -18.63
C SER A 204 -1.84 -32.03 -17.74
N LYS A 205 -1.42 -31.85 -16.48
CA LYS A 205 -1.28 -32.93 -15.49
C LYS A 205 -2.60 -33.64 -15.23
N ILE A 206 -3.70 -32.89 -15.06
CA ILE A 206 -5.05 -33.45 -14.84
C ILE A 206 -5.51 -34.26 -16.06
N LEU A 207 -5.38 -33.70 -17.28
CA LEU A 207 -5.76 -34.39 -18.51
C LEU A 207 -4.93 -35.66 -18.77
N ARG A 208 -3.62 -35.63 -18.49
CA ARG A 208 -2.72 -36.80 -18.66
C ARG A 208 -2.99 -37.93 -17.67
N THR A 209 -3.44 -37.62 -16.44
CA THR A 209 -3.61 -38.60 -15.36
C THR A 209 -5.05 -39.09 -15.17
N HIS A 210 -6.05 -38.23 -15.38
CA HIS A 210 -7.47 -38.51 -15.12
C HIS A 210 -8.40 -38.14 -16.30
N GLY A 211 -7.83 -37.72 -17.44
CA GLY A 211 -8.58 -37.40 -18.67
C GLY A 211 -9.59 -36.25 -18.52
N LEU A 212 -10.53 -36.19 -19.46
CA LEU A 212 -11.62 -35.21 -19.43
C LEU A 212 -12.54 -35.40 -18.22
N GLY A 213 -12.74 -36.64 -17.75
CA GLY A 213 -13.53 -36.93 -16.56
C GLY A 213 -12.95 -36.31 -15.27
N GLY A 214 -11.61 -36.34 -15.13
CA GLY A 214 -10.91 -35.64 -14.05
C GLY A 214 -11.09 -34.13 -14.12
N LEU A 215 -10.93 -33.53 -15.30
CA LEU A 215 -11.08 -32.08 -15.48
C LEU A 215 -12.52 -31.62 -15.14
N TYR A 216 -13.54 -32.36 -15.58
CA TYR A 216 -14.96 -32.05 -15.36
C TYR A 216 -15.54 -32.58 -14.04
N ARG A 217 -14.72 -33.11 -13.12
CA ARG A 217 -15.15 -33.70 -11.83
C ARG A 217 -16.12 -32.82 -11.01
N GLY A 218 -15.99 -31.50 -11.10
CA GLY A 218 -16.87 -30.54 -10.43
C GLY A 218 -18.23 -30.29 -11.08
N LEU A 219 -18.49 -30.76 -12.31
CA LEU A 219 -19.60 -30.30 -13.16
C LEU A 219 -20.98 -30.39 -12.50
N CYS A 220 -21.35 -31.51 -11.88
CA CYS A 220 -22.67 -31.65 -11.24
C CYS A 220 -22.84 -30.69 -10.05
N ALA A 221 -21.79 -30.46 -9.25
CA ALA A 221 -21.83 -29.49 -8.17
C ALA A 221 -21.85 -28.04 -8.70
N THR A 222 -21.22 -27.79 -9.85
CA THR A 222 -21.26 -26.52 -10.57
C THR A 222 -22.65 -26.20 -11.12
N ILE A 223 -23.35 -27.19 -11.70
CA ILE A 223 -24.74 -27.06 -12.17
C ILE A 223 -25.68 -26.79 -10.97
N LEU A 224 -25.53 -27.54 -9.88
CA LEU A 224 -26.31 -27.32 -8.64
C LEU A 224 -26.06 -25.93 -8.03
N PHE A 225 -24.83 -25.45 -8.04
CA PHE A 225 -24.51 -24.08 -7.61
C PHE A 225 -25.16 -23.03 -8.54
N ARG A 226 -25.16 -23.27 -9.85
CA ARG A 226 -25.74 -22.35 -10.84
C ARG A 226 -27.26 -22.42 -10.97
N SER A 227 -27.96 -23.45 -10.50
CA SER A 227 -29.43 -23.42 -10.44
C SER A 227 -29.95 -22.32 -9.51
N PHE A 228 -29.15 -21.86 -8.53
CA PHE A 228 -29.48 -20.69 -7.72
C PHE A 228 -29.46 -19.36 -8.49
N PHE A 229 -29.03 -19.34 -9.77
CA PHE A 229 -29.26 -18.21 -10.68
C PHE A 229 -30.76 -17.89 -10.85
N PHE A 230 -31.66 -18.83 -10.50
CA PHE A 230 -33.08 -18.55 -10.29
C PHE A 230 -33.31 -17.36 -9.37
N PHE A 231 -32.73 -17.38 -8.17
CA PHE A 231 -32.88 -16.31 -7.18
C PHE A 231 -32.18 -15.04 -7.63
N TRP A 232 -31.03 -15.14 -8.31
CA TRP A 232 -30.33 -13.97 -8.84
C TRP A 232 -31.21 -13.21 -9.85
N TRP A 233 -31.60 -13.86 -10.95
CA TRP A 233 -32.29 -13.19 -12.05
C TRP A 233 -33.76 -12.93 -11.75
N GLY A 234 -34.40 -13.74 -10.92
CA GLY A 234 -35.75 -13.48 -10.41
C GLY A 234 -35.79 -12.27 -9.49
N SER A 235 -34.90 -12.18 -8.48
CA SER A 235 -34.86 -11.02 -7.58
C SER A 235 -34.37 -9.76 -8.27
N TYR A 236 -33.45 -9.86 -9.24
CA TYR A 236 -33.03 -8.72 -10.07
C TYR A 236 -34.22 -8.06 -10.78
N ASP A 237 -35.08 -8.86 -11.39
CA ASP A 237 -36.27 -8.37 -12.10
C ASP A 237 -37.30 -7.75 -11.13
N VAL A 238 -37.60 -8.41 -10.00
CA VAL A 238 -38.49 -7.88 -8.95
C VAL A 238 -37.98 -6.54 -8.42
N LEU A 239 -36.71 -6.46 -8.03
CA LEU A 239 -36.09 -5.25 -7.50
C LEU A 239 -36.01 -4.13 -8.55
N SER A 240 -35.68 -4.46 -9.80
CA SER A 240 -35.63 -3.49 -10.89
C SER A 240 -36.99 -2.87 -11.18
N ARG A 241 -38.08 -3.67 -11.16
CA ARG A 241 -39.45 -3.17 -11.34
C ARG A 241 -39.88 -2.31 -10.15
N TRP A 242 -39.69 -2.81 -8.94
CA TRP A 242 -40.02 -2.08 -7.71
C TRP A 242 -39.32 -0.71 -7.64
N MET A 243 -38.02 -0.64 -7.99
CA MET A 243 -37.30 0.64 -8.05
C MET A 243 -37.84 1.57 -9.15
N ARG A 244 -38.14 1.05 -10.35
CA ARG A 244 -38.71 1.85 -11.46
C ARG A 244 -40.11 2.41 -11.14
N GLU A 245 -40.89 1.70 -10.32
CA GLU A 245 -42.26 2.08 -9.92
C GLU A 245 -42.29 2.98 -8.67
N ARG A 246 -41.27 2.92 -7.81
CA ARG A 246 -41.26 3.58 -6.49
C ARG A 246 -40.19 4.66 -6.31
N THR A 247 -39.28 4.84 -7.27
CA THR A 247 -38.16 5.79 -7.16
C THR A 247 -37.89 6.49 -8.48
N GLU A 248 -37.43 7.74 -8.41
CA GLU A 248 -37.02 8.55 -9.58
C GLU A 248 -35.55 8.29 -9.99
N LEU A 249 -35.00 7.12 -9.64
CA LEU A 249 -33.60 6.78 -9.91
C LEU A 249 -33.34 6.58 -11.41
N SER A 250 -32.15 7.01 -11.86
CA SER A 250 -31.71 6.79 -13.24
C SER A 250 -31.52 5.30 -13.54
N THR A 251 -31.68 4.89 -14.81
CA THR A 251 -31.54 3.47 -15.19
C THR A 251 -30.18 2.85 -14.78
N PRO A 252 -29.02 3.54 -14.87
CA PRO A 252 -27.77 3.03 -14.32
C PRO A 252 -27.82 2.82 -12.79
N ALA A 253 -28.39 3.76 -12.03
CA ALA A 253 -28.52 3.64 -10.57
C ALA A 253 -29.45 2.48 -10.17
N ILE A 254 -30.56 2.27 -10.90
CA ILE A 254 -31.44 1.10 -10.69
C ILE A 254 -30.70 -0.20 -10.99
N ASN A 255 -29.99 -0.29 -12.12
CA ASN A 255 -29.22 -1.48 -12.48
C ASN A 255 -28.11 -1.77 -11.44
N PHE A 256 -27.47 -0.72 -10.89
CA PHE A 256 -26.49 -0.82 -9.82
C PHE A 256 -27.10 -1.39 -8.52
N TRP A 257 -28.15 -0.79 -8.00
CA TRP A 257 -28.77 -1.20 -6.73
C TRP A 257 -29.49 -2.55 -6.85
N ALA A 258 -30.32 -2.75 -7.87
CA ALA A 258 -30.98 -4.03 -8.12
C ALA A 258 -29.96 -5.14 -8.43
N GLY A 259 -28.89 -4.83 -9.19
CA GLY A 259 -27.78 -5.75 -9.46
C GLY A 259 -26.99 -6.13 -8.21
N GLY A 260 -26.66 -5.15 -7.35
CA GLY A 260 -25.97 -5.35 -6.08
C GLY A 260 -26.77 -6.20 -5.10
N ILE A 261 -28.04 -5.84 -4.86
CA ILE A 261 -28.89 -6.53 -3.89
C ILE A 261 -29.26 -7.94 -4.38
N SER A 262 -29.62 -8.12 -5.65
CA SER A 262 -29.90 -9.45 -6.22
C SER A 262 -28.67 -10.39 -6.20
N ALA A 263 -27.46 -9.85 -6.37
CA ALA A 263 -26.23 -10.61 -6.20
C ALA A 263 -26.04 -11.07 -4.73
N GLN A 264 -26.44 -10.27 -3.74
CA GLN A 264 -26.41 -10.70 -2.33
C GLN A 264 -27.46 -11.76 -2.02
N ILE A 265 -28.67 -11.66 -2.59
CA ILE A 265 -29.71 -12.71 -2.50
C ILE A 265 -29.21 -14.02 -3.12
N PHE A 266 -28.51 -13.94 -4.26
CA PHE A 266 -27.84 -15.09 -4.87
C PHE A 266 -26.79 -15.71 -3.94
N TRP A 267 -25.89 -14.92 -3.33
CA TRP A 267 -24.89 -15.48 -2.42
C TRP A 267 -25.53 -16.07 -1.15
N LEU A 268 -26.52 -15.40 -0.54
CA LEU A 268 -27.27 -15.93 0.61
C LEU A 268 -27.92 -17.29 0.31
N THR A 269 -28.46 -17.49 -0.89
CA THR A 269 -29.14 -18.75 -1.25
C THR A 269 -28.17 -19.84 -1.75
N SER A 270 -27.14 -19.47 -2.52
CA SER A 270 -26.22 -20.42 -3.18
C SER A 270 -25.01 -20.84 -2.34
N TYR A 271 -24.64 -20.09 -1.29
CA TYR A 271 -23.37 -20.29 -0.59
C TYR A 271 -23.15 -21.73 -0.04
N PRO A 272 -24.15 -22.40 0.58
CA PRO A 272 -24.00 -23.80 0.99
C PRO A 272 -23.59 -24.74 -0.15
N SER A 273 -24.11 -24.49 -1.37
CA SER A 273 -23.75 -25.26 -2.57
C SER A 273 -22.33 -24.94 -3.05
N ASP A 274 -21.89 -23.68 -2.96
CA ASP A 274 -20.50 -23.31 -3.29
C ASP A 274 -19.50 -24.01 -2.36
N VAL A 275 -19.76 -24.10 -1.04
CA VAL A 275 -18.86 -24.83 -0.12
C VAL A 275 -18.67 -26.30 -0.53
N VAL A 276 -19.76 -27.00 -0.87
CA VAL A 276 -19.72 -28.39 -1.34
C VAL A 276 -18.98 -28.51 -2.67
N LYS A 277 -19.25 -27.61 -3.62
CA LYS A 277 -18.56 -27.54 -4.92
C LYS A 277 -17.05 -27.35 -4.75
N GLN A 278 -16.63 -26.40 -3.90
CA GLN A 278 -15.21 -26.12 -3.65
C GLN A 278 -14.51 -27.31 -2.99
N ARG A 279 -15.12 -27.92 -1.95
CA ARG A 279 -14.63 -29.16 -1.33
C ARG A 279 -14.41 -30.28 -2.35
N LEU A 280 -15.36 -30.49 -3.28
CA LEU A 280 -15.24 -31.50 -4.32
C LEU A 280 -14.15 -31.19 -5.37
N MET A 281 -13.99 -29.90 -5.74
CA MET A 281 -12.96 -29.47 -6.70
C MET A 281 -11.54 -29.54 -6.12
N THR A 282 -11.38 -29.43 -4.79
CA THR A 282 -10.07 -29.45 -4.12
C THR A 282 -9.68 -30.78 -3.49
N ASP A 283 -10.59 -31.76 -3.43
CA ASP A 283 -10.32 -33.10 -2.94
C ASP A 283 -9.25 -33.81 -3.78
N PRO A 284 -8.19 -34.40 -3.19
CA PRO A 284 -7.22 -35.22 -3.90
C PRO A 284 -7.84 -36.17 -4.94
N MET A 285 -7.13 -36.40 -6.04
CA MET A 285 -7.56 -37.28 -7.12
C MET A 285 -6.85 -38.63 -7.07
N GLY A 286 -5.65 -38.67 -6.49
CA GLY A 286 -4.82 -39.86 -6.34
C GLY A 286 -4.29 -40.40 -7.67
N GLY A 287 -3.89 -41.66 -7.64
CA GLY A 287 -3.23 -42.32 -8.78
C GLY A 287 -1.92 -41.64 -9.17
N ALA A 288 -1.61 -41.63 -10.47
CA ALA A 288 -0.37 -41.09 -11.03
C ALA A 288 -0.15 -39.57 -10.81
N LEU A 289 -1.12 -38.85 -10.23
CA LEU A 289 -0.99 -37.43 -9.87
C LEU A 289 -0.30 -37.22 -8.51
N GLY A 290 -0.30 -38.23 -7.62
CA GLY A 290 0.39 -38.17 -6.33
C GLY A 290 -0.15 -37.15 -5.32
N ASP A 291 -1.37 -36.62 -5.50
CA ASP A 291 -1.92 -35.52 -4.69
C ASP A 291 -2.62 -35.94 -3.38
N GLY A 292 -2.58 -37.23 -3.04
CA GLY A 292 -3.19 -37.81 -1.84
C GLY A 292 -4.21 -38.91 -2.18
N GLN A 293 -5.00 -39.35 -1.18
CA GLN A 293 -6.12 -40.28 -1.42
C GLN A 293 -7.44 -39.53 -1.56
N ARG A 294 -8.21 -39.89 -2.60
CA ARG A 294 -9.52 -39.34 -2.93
C ARG A 294 -10.54 -39.59 -1.81
N GLN A 295 -11.16 -38.53 -1.29
CA GLN A 295 -12.15 -38.63 -0.21
C GLN A 295 -13.60 -38.69 -0.72
N PHE A 296 -13.92 -38.05 -1.85
CA PHE A 296 -15.30 -37.91 -2.31
C PHE A 296 -15.55 -38.56 -3.68
N ARG A 297 -16.48 -39.52 -3.76
CA ARG A 297 -16.91 -40.08 -5.04
C ARG A 297 -17.85 -39.12 -5.76
N TRP A 298 -18.83 -38.58 -5.02
CA TRP A 298 -19.88 -37.67 -5.49
C TRP A 298 -19.97 -36.40 -4.63
N TRP A 299 -20.70 -35.39 -5.12
CA TRP A 299 -20.97 -34.15 -4.37
C TRP A 299 -21.75 -34.40 -3.06
N LYS A 300 -22.58 -35.44 -3.01
CA LYS A 300 -23.32 -35.84 -1.81
C LYS A 300 -22.37 -36.23 -0.67
N ASP A 301 -21.29 -36.94 -0.98
CA ASP A 301 -20.29 -37.39 0.01
C ASP A 301 -19.59 -36.17 0.62
N ALA A 302 -19.23 -35.19 -0.22
CA ALA A 302 -18.65 -33.92 0.22
C ALA A 302 -19.61 -33.11 1.11
N ALA A 303 -20.92 -33.09 0.81
CA ALA A 303 -21.93 -32.44 1.65
C ALA A 303 -22.06 -33.13 3.02
N VAL A 304 -22.16 -34.46 3.03
CA VAL A 304 -22.22 -35.24 4.28
C VAL A 304 -20.96 -35.02 5.12
N ALA A 305 -19.77 -34.95 4.50
CA ALA A 305 -18.52 -34.64 5.20
C ALA A 305 -18.53 -33.24 5.84
N VAL A 306 -18.93 -32.20 5.09
CA VAL A 306 -19.04 -30.82 5.63
C VAL A 306 -19.99 -30.76 6.83
N TYR A 307 -21.11 -31.49 6.78
CA TYR A 307 -22.03 -31.59 7.92
C TYR A 307 -21.44 -32.38 9.10
N ARG A 308 -20.74 -33.49 8.87
CA ARG A 308 -20.11 -34.28 9.93
C ARG A 308 -18.99 -33.52 10.65
N GLU A 309 -18.25 -32.67 9.96
CA GLU A 309 -17.14 -31.91 10.54
C GLU A 309 -17.60 -30.73 11.42
N ARG A 310 -18.63 -29.98 11.00
CA ARG A 310 -19.03 -28.70 11.66
C ARG A 310 -20.55 -28.46 11.75
N GLY A 311 -21.36 -29.48 11.51
CA GLY A 311 -22.82 -29.35 11.42
C GLY A 311 -23.23 -28.33 10.35
N TRP A 312 -24.37 -27.67 10.57
CA TRP A 312 -24.89 -26.65 9.66
C TRP A 312 -23.94 -25.44 9.47
N ARG A 313 -23.11 -25.11 10.47
CA ARG A 313 -22.14 -24.00 10.40
C ARG A 313 -21.02 -24.25 9.39
N GLY A 314 -20.72 -25.51 9.06
CA GLY A 314 -19.72 -25.87 8.04
C GLY A 314 -20.04 -25.27 6.66
N TYR A 315 -21.31 -25.27 6.27
CA TYR A 315 -21.81 -24.74 5.00
C TYR A 315 -21.69 -23.21 4.86
N TRP A 316 -21.34 -22.48 5.92
CA TRP A 316 -21.19 -21.03 5.91
C TRP A 316 -19.73 -20.58 6.14
N ARG A 317 -18.78 -21.52 6.19
CA ARG A 317 -17.36 -21.24 6.41
C ARG A 317 -16.74 -20.47 5.24
N GLY A 318 -16.44 -19.19 5.48
CA GLY A 318 -15.90 -18.27 4.47
C GLY A 318 -16.94 -17.35 3.82
N PHE A 319 -18.18 -17.33 4.32
CA PHE A 319 -19.26 -16.52 3.76
C PHE A 319 -18.94 -15.02 3.75
N VAL A 320 -18.38 -14.49 4.83
CA VAL A 320 -18.11 -13.04 5.00
C VAL A 320 -17.25 -12.46 3.86
N PRO A 321 -16.07 -13.01 3.50
CA PRO A 321 -15.33 -12.57 2.30
C PRO A 321 -16.15 -12.61 1.01
N CYS A 322 -17.00 -13.62 0.82
CA CYS A 322 -17.79 -13.75 -0.40
C CYS A 322 -18.90 -12.70 -0.49
N PHE A 323 -19.57 -12.44 0.63
CA PHE A 323 -20.62 -11.43 0.76
C PHE A 323 -20.06 -10.01 0.64
N LEU A 324 -18.93 -9.71 1.31
CA LEU A 324 -18.24 -8.43 1.19
C LEU A 324 -17.68 -8.18 -0.21
N ARG A 325 -17.25 -9.22 -0.94
CA ARG A 325 -16.76 -9.11 -2.32
C ARG A 325 -17.82 -8.65 -3.32
N ALA A 326 -19.09 -9.02 -3.12
CA ALA A 326 -20.12 -8.88 -4.15
C ALA A 326 -20.37 -7.41 -4.54
N PHE A 327 -20.52 -6.52 -3.57
CA PHE A 327 -20.85 -5.11 -3.81
C PHE A 327 -19.68 -4.31 -4.43
N PRO A 328 -18.44 -4.33 -3.89
CA PRO A 328 -17.30 -3.63 -4.49
C PRO A 328 -16.93 -4.15 -5.87
N ALA A 329 -17.07 -5.46 -6.12
CA ALA A 329 -16.80 -6.05 -7.43
C ALA A 329 -17.78 -5.52 -8.50
N ASN A 330 -19.07 -5.41 -8.16
CA ASN A 330 -20.10 -4.88 -9.06
C ASN A 330 -19.92 -3.36 -9.27
N ALA A 331 -19.57 -2.61 -8.21
CA ALA A 331 -19.31 -1.18 -8.31
C ALA A 331 -18.12 -0.87 -9.23
N MET A 332 -16.99 -1.55 -9.04
CA MET A 332 -15.81 -1.35 -9.88
C MET A 332 -16.03 -1.81 -11.33
N ALA A 333 -16.83 -2.86 -11.55
CA ALA A 333 -17.22 -3.28 -12.88
C ALA A 333 -18.03 -2.19 -13.61
N LEU A 334 -18.97 -1.53 -12.92
CA LEU A 334 -19.77 -0.44 -13.49
C LEU A 334 -18.91 0.80 -13.76
N VAL A 335 -18.14 1.26 -12.78
CA VAL A 335 -17.26 2.45 -12.93
C VAL A 335 -16.26 2.26 -14.08
N ALA A 336 -15.66 1.08 -14.22
CA ALA A 336 -14.75 0.80 -15.32
C ALA A 336 -15.47 0.69 -16.68
N PHE A 337 -16.70 0.17 -16.72
CA PHE A 337 -17.51 0.12 -17.94
C PHE A 337 -17.96 1.51 -18.40
N GLU A 338 -18.46 2.34 -17.48
CA GLU A 338 -18.87 3.72 -17.74
C GLU A 338 -17.66 4.59 -18.11
N GLY A 339 -16.56 4.50 -17.38
CA GLY A 339 -15.31 5.20 -17.71
C GLY A 339 -14.77 4.83 -19.09
N ALA A 340 -14.75 3.54 -19.43
CA ALA A 340 -14.30 3.08 -20.75
C ALA A 340 -15.26 3.50 -21.88
N THR A 341 -16.58 3.38 -21.68
CA THR A 341 -17.55 3.85 -22.69
C THR A 341 -17.49 5.36 -22.87
N MET A 342 -17.36 6.16 -21.80
CA MET A 342 -17.17 7.62 -21.89
C MET A 342 -15.87 8.00 -22.61
N ALA A 343 -14.75 7.35 -22.30
CA ALA A 343 -13.47 7.59 -22.95
C ALA A 343 -13.52 7.30 -24.47
N VAL A 344 -14.29 6.29 -24.88
CA VAL A 344 -14.49 5.89 -26.29
C VAL A 344 -15.68 6.63 -26.95
N ALA A 345 -16.50 7.36 -26.19
CA ALA A 345 -17.61 8.16 -26.68
C ALA A 345 -17.24 9.62 -27.00
N ARG A 346 -16.15 10.16 -26.43
CA ARG A 346 -15.67 11.50 -26.78
C ARG A 346 -15.31 11.58 -28.27
N PRO A 347 -15.75 12.61 -29.02
CA PRO A 347 -15.32 12.79 -30.40
C PRO A 347 -13.80 12.96 -30.46
N MET A 348 -13.20 12.32 -31.47
CA MET A 348 -11.77 12.03 -31.64
C MET A 348 -10.93 13.28 -32.01
N ARG A 349 -11.09 14.37 -31.26
CA ARG A 349 -10.42 15.66 -31.50
C ARG A 349 -9.83 16.34 -30.26
N ARG A 350 -10.09 15.84 -29.05
CA ARG A 350 -9.51 16.35 -27.77
C ARG A 350 -9.31 15.25 -26.69
N THR A 351 -8.74 14.12 -27.07
CA THR A 351 -8.13 13.17 -26.11
C THR A 351 -6.68 12.96 -26.50
N SER A 352 -5.76 13.25 -25.58
CA SER A 352 -4.32 13.15 -25.86
C SER A 352 -3.94 11.69 -26.11
N PRO A 353 -3.04 11.37 -27.07
CA PRO A 353 -2.53 10.01 -27.23
C PRO A 353 -1.90 9.47 -25.94
N ILE A 354 -1.37 10.37 -25.09
CA ILE A 354 -0.87 10.05 -23.75
C ILE A 354 -1.92 9.35 -22.89
N THR A 355 -3.22 9.68 -23.00
CA THR A 355 -4.26 9.06 -22.16
C THR A 355 -4.52 7.60 -22.56
N PHE A 356 -4.49 7.30 -23.86
CA PHE A 356 -4.56 5.93 -24.36
C PHE A 356 -3.28 5.15 -24.06
N PHE A 357 -2.11 5.80 -24.19
CA PHE A 357 -0.82 5.21 -23.84
C PHE A 357 -0.75 4.88 -22.35
N LEU A 358 -1.22 5.77 -21.46
CA LEU A 358 -1.25 5.56 -20.01
C LEU A 358 -2.24 4.45 -19.62
N ALA A 359 -3.42 4.40 -20.22
CA ALA A 359 -4.39 3.32 -19.98
C ALA A 359 -3.87 1.96 -20.49
N ALA A 360 -3.24 1.94 -21.66
CA ALA A 360 -2.59 0.75 -22.20
C ALA A 360 -1.36 0.33 -21.38
N PHE A 361 -0.56 1.28 -20.90
CA PHE A 361 0.61 1.04 -20.04
C PHE A 361 0.21 0.54 -18.66
N LEU A 362 -0.87 1.07 -18.06
CA LEU A 362 -1.42 0.54 -16.81
C LEU A 362 -2.00 -0.87 -17.01
N ALA A 363 -2.72 -1.13 -18.10
CA ALA A 363 -3.24 -2.46 -18.40
C ALA A 363 -2.13 -3.47 -18.70
N PHE A 364 -1.11 -3.07 -19.47
CA PHE A 364 0.04 -3.90 -19.86
C PHE A 364 0.99 -4.11 -18.69
N GLY A 365 1.29 -3.08 -17.89
CA GLY A 365 2.07 -3.18 -16.65
C GLY A 365 1.40 -4.06 -15.61
N PHE A 366 0.06 -4.01 -15.50
CA PHE A 366 -0.70 -4.93 -14.66
C PHE A 366 -0.70 -6.37 -15.20
N LEU A 367 -0.80 -6.57 -16.52
CA LEU A 367 -0.63 -7.89 -17.15
C LEU A 367 0.79 -8.44 -16.91
N PHE A 368 1.81 -7.60 -17.09
CA PHE A 368 3.21 -7.92 -16.88
C PHE A 368 3.50 -8.27 -15.43
N PHE A 369 2.93 -7.53 -14.46
CA PHE A 369 3.00 -7.87 -13.03
C PHE A 369 2.36 -9.23 -12.71
N LEU A 370 1.24 -9.59 -13.36
CA LEU A 370 0.58 -10.89 -13.19
C LEU A 370 1.29 -12.06 -13.90
N LEU A 371 2.08 -11.79 -14.94
CA LEU A 371 2.73 -12.81 -15.78
C LEU A 371 4.24 -12.94 -15.55
N SER A 372 4.88 -11.97 -14.88
CA SER A 372 6.33 -11.97 -14.65
C SER A 372 6.77 -13.08 -13.69
N PRO A 373 7.68 -13.98 -14.11
CA PRO A 373 8.28 -14.93 -13.18
C PRO A 373 9.21 -14.20 -12.23
N SER A 374 8.79 -14.04 -10.97
CA SER A 374 9.66 -13.47 -9.90
C SER A 374 10.98 -14.24 -9.83
N SER A 375 12.09 -13.58 -10.11
CA SER A 375 13.44 -14.15 -10.17
C SER A 375 13.84 -14.77 -8.85
N SER A 376 14.42 -15.97 -8.89
CA SER A 376 14.94 -16.66 -7.70
C SER A 376 16.43 -16.35 -7.53
N ALA A 377 16.76 -15.55 -6.52
CA ALA A 377 18.13 -15.51 -5.99
C ALA A 377 18.38 -16.79 -5.19
N THR A 378 19.53 -17.43 -5.43
CA THR A 378 19.97 -18.64 -4.73
C THR A 378 20.41 -18.32 -3.31
N ALA A 379 19.88 -19.05 -2.33
CA ALA A 379 20.21 -18.87 -0.92
C ALA A 379 21.40 -19.76 -0.52
N GLY A 380 22.53 -19.13 -0.18
CA GLY A 380 23.60 -19.76 0.60
C GLY A 380 23.30 -19.70 2.12
N ASP A 381 23.96 -20.56 2.89
CA ASP A 381 23.61 -20.90 4.28
C ASP A 381 23.72 -19.76 5.31
N THR A 382 24.32 -18.62 4.96
CA THR A 382 24.34 -17.42 5.82
C THR A 382 23.03 -16.62 5.79
N SER A 383 22.01 -17.06 5.05
CA SER A 383 20.71 -16.37 4.96
C SER A 383 19.79 -16.60 6.18
N GLN A 384 20.08 -17.59 7.02
CA GLN A 384 19.22 -17.92 8.17
C GLN A 384 19.51 -17.02 9.38
N GLN A 385 20.79 -16.83 9.77
CA GLN A 385 21.19 -15.83 10.78
C GLN A 385 20.83 -14.40 10.35
N ARG A 386 21.04 -14.05 9.07
CA ARG A 386 20.66 -12.72 8.53
C ARG A 386 19.15 -12.44 8.54
N ARG A 387 18.29 -13.45 8.77
CA ARG A 387 16.84 -13.27 9.00
C ARG A 387 16.46 -13.15 10.47
N GLU A 388 17.33 -13.52 11.39
CA GLU A 388 17.09 -13.40 12.83
C GLU A 388 17.44 -11.99 13.33
N ASP A 389 18.44 -11.35 12.73
CA ASP A 389 18.85 -9.96 12.95
C ASP A 389 18.03 -8.92 12.17
N ALA A 390 17.41 -9.32 11.06
CA ALA A 390 16.49 -8.47 10.30
C ALA A 390 15.14 -8.31 11.03
N ALA A 391 15.16 -7.57 12.15
CA ALA A 391 13.98 -7.30 12.95
C ALA A 391 13.00 -6.36 12.23
N ASP A 392 11.74 -6.79 12.11
CA ASP A 392 10.60 -5.86 11.99
C ASP A 392 10.64 -4.94 13.22
N ASN A 393 11.13 -3.70 13.03
CA ASN A 393 11.39 -2.63 14.01
C ASN A 393 11.27 -3.03 15.51
N PRO A 394 12.38 -3.32 16.21
CA PRO A 394 12.35 -3.74 17.61
C PRO A 394 11.93 -2.63 18.59
N LEU A 395 11.93 -1.37 18.15
CA LEU A 395 11.64 -0.18 18.98
C LEU A 395 10.21 0.36 18.79
N SER A 396 9.46 -0.16 17.82
CA SER A 396 8.04 0.20 17.64
C SER A 396 7.23 -0.98 17.07
N PRO A 397 7.00 -2.04 17.87
CA PRO A 397 5.95 -3.00 17.54
C PRO A 397 4.60 -2.26 17.48
N PRO A 398 3.69 -2.59 16.54
CA PRO A 398 2.32 -2.09 16.61
C PRO A 398 1.72 -2.40 17.98
N THR A 399 0.82 -1.56 18.49
CA THR A 399 0.27 -1.58 19.86
C THR A 399 -0.62 -2.80 20.22
N LYS A 400 -0.45 -3.93 19.51
CA LYS A 400 -0.87 -5.28 19.91
C LYS A 400 0.28 -6.27 19.67
N PRO A 401 0.53 -7.19 20.63
CA PRO A 401 1.82 -7.85 20.76
C PRO A 401 2.22 -8.66 19.54
N PHE A 402 3.43 -8.41 19.05
CA PHE A 402 4.12 -9.25 18.08
C PHE A 402 4.42 -10.61 18.73
N LEU A 403 3.48 -11.54 18.60
CA LEU A 403 3.69 -12.93 19.01
C LEU A 403 4.68 -13.57 18.04
N LYS A 404 5.99 -13.46 18.35
CA LYS A 404 6.97 -14.50 17.96
C LYS A 404 6.37 -15.86 18.36
N SER A 405 6.66 -16.90 17.60
CA SER A 405 6.23 -18.26 17.91
C SER A 405 6.89 -18.71 19.22
N GLN A 406 6.23 -18.45 20.35
CA GLN A 406 6.66 -18.93 21.65
C GLN A 406 6.83 -20.45 21.58
N PRO A 407 7.98 -21.00 22.00
CA PRO A 407 8.13 -22.44 22.09
C PRO A 407 7.03 -22.99 23.00
N VAL A 408 6.46 -24.14 22.63
CA VAL A 408 5.46 -24.80 23.47
C VAL A 408 6.24 -25.60 24.51
N ARG A 409 5.96 -25.36 25.79
CA ARG A 409 6.55 -26.09 26.92
C ARG A 409 6.02 -27.54 26.90
N ASN A 410 6.75 -28.48 27.49
CA ASN A 410 6.46 -29.92 27.41
C ASN A 410 5.07 -30.34 27.93
N ASP A 411 4.37 -29.44 28.63
CA ASP A 411 2.98 -29.58 29.12
C ASP A 411 1.91 -29.04 28.15
N GLY A 412 2.30 -28.62 26.93
CA GLY A 412 1.39 -28.12 25.90
C GLY A 412 1.00 -26.64 26.06
N LEU A 413 1.48 -25.96 27.09
CA LEU A 413 1.29 -24.52 27.28
C LEU A 413 2.33 -23.72 26.49
N LYS A 414 1.98 -22.50 26.07
CA LYS A 414 2.97 -21.60 25.47
C LYS A 414 3.98 -21.17 26.53
N ALA A 415 5.27 -21.23 26.22
CA ALA A 415 6.26 -20.55 27.03
C ALA A 415 5.96 -19.04 27.09
N PRO A 416 6.25 -18.36 28.21
CA PRO A 416 6.18 -16.90 28.28
C PRO A 416 7.07 -16.26 27.20
N PRO A 417 6.86 -14.97 26.84
CA PRO A 417 7.79 -14.25 25.99
C PRO A 417 9.20 -14.34 26.61
N PRO A 418 10.26 -14.56 25.83
CA PRO A 418 11.61 -14.53 26.38
C PRO A 418 11.87 -13.14 26.97
N VAL A 419 12.16 -13.07 28.26
CA VAL A 419 12.67 -11.85 28.89
C VAL A 419 14.12 -11.74 28.46
N VAL A 420 14.42 -10.78 27.58
CA VAL A 420 15.78 -10.51 27.12
C VAL A 420 16.32 -9.35 27.95
N HIS A 421 17.35 -9.61 28.74
CA HIS A 421 18.09 -8.59 29.47
C HIS A 421 19.25 -8.11 28.60
N TYR A 422 19.31 -6.80 28.35
CA TYR A 422 20.44 -6.15 27.69
C TYR A 422 21.24 -5.38 28.74
N ASP A 423 22.52 -5.71 28.88
CA ASP A 423 23.44 -4.98 29.75
C ASP A 423 24.12 -3.88 28.94
N LEU A 424 23.48 -2.71 28.90
CA LEU A 424 23.92 -1.58 28.08
C LEU A 424 25.25 -0.98 28.54
N ASN A 425 25.67 -1.26 29.78
CA ASN A 425 26.93 -0.79 30.37
C ASN A 425 28.15 -1.60 29.90
N LYS A 426 27.92 -2.71 29.16
CA LYS A 426 28.98 -3.58 28.60
C LYS A 426 29.17 -3.42 27.09
N LEU A 427 28.52 -2.43 26.47
CA LEU A 427 28.70 -2.16 25.04
C LEU A 427 30.09 -1.54 24.80
N THR A 428 31.02 -2.36 24.30
CA THR A 428 32.33 -1.88 23.86
C THR A 428 32.18 -0.89 22.71
N THR A 429 32.65 0.34 22.96
CA THR A 429 33.01 1.32 21.94
C THR A 429 34.52 1.40 21.88
N THR A 430 35.12 1.24 20.70
CA THR A 430 36.58 1.20 20.58
C THR A 430 37.08 1.96 19.35
N SER A 431 38.40 2.21 19.30
CA SER A 431 39.11 2.83 18.18
C SER A 431 39.16 1.98 16.90
N ASP A 432 38.51 0.82 16.89
CA ASP A 432 38.60 -0.19 15.85
C ASP A 432 37.22 -0.82 15.67
N SER A 433 36.28 0.05 15.31
CA SER A 433 34.84 -0.23 15.31
C SER A 433 34.43 -1.18 14.18
N ALA A 434 35.06 -1.04 13.00
CA ALA A 434 34.79 -1.85 11.82
C ALA A 434 35.18 -3.32 12.03
N ASP A 435 36.43 -3.60 12.44
CA ASP A 435 36.93 -4.98 12.59
C ASP A 435 36.24 -5.73 13.75
N LYS A 436 35.71 -5.00 14.74
CA LYS A 436 34.94 -5.56 15.86
C LYS A 436 33.43 -5.65 15.61
N GLY A 437 32.95 -5.21 14.45
CA GLY A 437 31.53 -5.28 14.11
C GLY A 437 30.64 -4.35 14.94
N GLU A 438 31.17 -3.23 15.43
CA GLU A 438 30.42 -2.25 16.23
C GLU A 438 29.34 -1.58 15.36
N ARG A 439 28.09 -1.50 15.86
CA ARG A 439 26.97 -0.96 15.07
C ARG A 439 26.87 0.56 15.18
N VAL A 440 26.66 1.19 14.04
CA VAL A 440 26.59 2.65 13.88
C VAL A 440 25.17 3.04 13.49
N LEU A 441 24.62 4.04 14.16
CA LEU A 441 23.31 4.60 13.87
C LEU A 441 23.48 6.01 13.29
N ILE A 442 23.24 6.19 11.99
CA ILE A 442 23.28 7.51 11.34
C ILE A 442 21.91 8.17 11.46
N LEU A 443 21.85 9.37 12.02
CA LEU A 443 20.61 10.11 12.30
C LEU A 443 20.56 11.44 11.55
N THR A 444 19.51 11.62 10.74
CA THR A 444 19.36 12.76 9.83
C THR A 444 17.96 13.39 9.93
N PRO A 445 17.85 14.64 10.40
CA PRO A 445 16.70 15.49 10.15
C PRO A 445 16.63 15.85 8.66
N LEU A 446 15.59 15.43 7.95
CA LEU A 446 15.51 15.51 6.50
C LEU A 446 14.35 16.42 6.07
N ALA A 447 14.65 17.72 5.89
CA ALA A 447 13.69 18.72 5.43
C ALA A 447 13.57 18.76 3.88
N ARG A 448 14.71 18.64 3.19
CA ARG A 448 14.85 18.48 1.74
C ARG A 448 15.67 17.23 1.46
N PHE A 449 15.59 16.67 0.25
CA PHE A 449 16.37 15.50 -0.14
C PHE A 449 17.29 15.84 -1.30
N TYR A 450 18.60 15.70 -1.06
CA TYR A 450 19.65 15.85 -2.06
C TYR A 450 20.13 14.46 -2.50
N PRO A 451 20.12 14.14 -3.82
CA PRO A 451 20.70 12.89 -4.31
C PRO A 451 22.15 12.69 -3.86
N GLU A 452 22.94 13.75 -3.84
CA GLU A 452 24.36 13.77 -3.47
C GLU A 452 24.57 13.35 -2.00
N PHE A 453 23.68 13.73 -1.09
CA PHE A 453 23.69 13.24 0.30
C PHE A 453 23.45 11.72 0.39
N TRP A 454 22.55 11.18 -0.45
CA TRP A 454 22.32 9.73 -0.47
C TRP A 454 23.49 8.97 -1.09
N ASP A 455 24.09 9.51 -2.15
CA ASP A 455 25.26 8.93 -2.78
C ASP A 455 26.48 8.98 -1.83
N ASN A 456 26.63 10.06 -1.04
CA ASN A 456 27.60 10.18 0.04
C ASN A 456 27.43 9.09 1.12
N LEU A 457 26.19 8.84 1.59
CA LEU A 457 25.90 7.72 2.50
C LEU A 457 26.24 6.35 1.92
N VAL A 458 26.06 6.15 0.62
CA VAL A 458 26.33 4.88 -0.08
C VAL A 458 27.83 4.73 -0.43
N HIS A 459 28.61 5.81 -0.38
CA HIS A 459 30.05 5.82 -0.64
C HIS A 459 30.90 5.44 0.59
N LEU A 460 30.32 5.42 1.80
CA LEU A 460 31.06 5.10 3.03
C LEU A 460 31.65 3.67 3.00
N ASP A 461 32.94 3.55 3.31
CA ASP A 461 33.67 2.27 3.33
C ASP A 461 33.27 1.38 4.52
N TYR A 462 32.57 1.93 5.51
CA TYR A 462 32.15 1.19 6.70
C TYR A 462 31.08 0.14 6.33
N PRO A 463 31.15 -1.11 6.82
CA PRO A 463 30.24 -2.16 6.36
C PRO A 463 28.76 -1.78 6.53
N HIS A 464 28.02 -1.67 5.42
CA HIS A 464 26.62 -1.21 5.44
C HIS A 464 25.71 -2.11 6.32
N GLU A 465 26.04 -3.40 6.47
CA GLU A 465 25.32 -4.32 7.36
C GLU A 465 25.47 -4.02 8.87
N LEU A 466 26.37 -3.10 9.24
CA LEU A 466 26.54 -2.54 10.58
C LEU A 466 25.93 -1.13 10.73
N ILE A 467 25.51 -0.51 9.63
CA ILE A 467 24.93 0.84 9.59
C ILE A 467 23.39 0.75 9.62
N SER A 468 22.80 1.31 10.67
CA SER A 468 21.38 1.64 10.76
C SER A 468 21.17 3.10 10.38
N LEU A 469 20.17 3.41 9.54
CA LEU A 469 19.80 4.78 9.20
C LEU A 469 18.49 5.18 9.91
N GLY A 470 18.45 6.39 10.45
CA GLY A 470 17.26 7.00 11.04
C GLY A 470 16.98 8.37 10.41
N PHE A 471 15.79 8.54 9.85
CA PHE A 471 15.34 9.81 9.26
C PHE A 471 14.15 10.36 10.02
N ILE A 472 14.09 11.68 10.24
CA ILE A 472 12.88 12.37 10.67
C ILE A 472 12.50 13.48 9.70
N ILE A 473 11.26 13.44 9.21
CA ILE A 473 10.80 14.25 8.08
C ILE A 473 9.62 15.13 8.51
N PRO A 474 9.64 16.45 8.25
CA PRO A 474 8.55 17.35 8.61
C PRO A 474 7.27 17.04 7.84
N ASN A 475 6.12 17.28 8.46
CA ASN A 475 4.81 17.03 7.85
C ASN A 475 4.36 18.17 6.91
N THR A 476 5.27 18.65 6.07
CA THR A 476 5.03 19.73 5.09
C THR A 476 4.94 19.18 3.66
N LYS A 477 4.61 20.06 2.70
CA LYS A 477 4.65 19.73 1.26
C LYS A 477 6.06 19.29 0.83
N ASP A 478 7.07 20.04 1.24
CA ASP A 478 8.46 19.78 0.87
C ASP A 478 9.00 18.52 1.55
N GLY A 479 8.70 18.32 2.84
CA GLY A 479 9.00 17.06 3.52
C GLY A 479 8.29 15.85 2.92
N SER A 480 7.11 16.02 2.31
CA SER A 480 6.42 14.94 1.60
C SER A 480 7.06 14.64 0.23
N ALA A 481 7.65 15.62 -0.43
CA ALA A 481 8.49 15.41 -1.61
C ALA A 481 9.82 14.74 -1.25
N ALA A 482 10.46 15.18 -0.16
CA ALA A 482 11.69 14.58 0.37
C ALA A 482 11.49 13.10 0.76
N LEU A 483 10.37 12.76 1.42
CA LEU A 483 10.00 11.37 1.71
C LEU A 483 9.91 10.51 0.44
N SER A 484 9.20 10.99 -0.60
CA SER A 484 9.04 10.26 -1.86
C SER A 484 10.38 10.02 -2.58
N ALA A 485 11.26 11.02 -2.56
CA ALA A 485 12.61 10.92 -3.13
C ALA A 485 13.50 9.95 -2.33
N LEU A 486 13.47 10.03 -0.99
CA LEU A 486 14.15 9.12 -0.08
C LEU A 486 13.67 7.67 -0.26
N GLU A 487 12.36 7.41 -0.31
CA GLU A 487 11.80 6.07 -0.54
C GLU A 487 12.25 5.48 -1.88
N SER A 488 12.36 6.31 -2.92
CA SER A 488 12.89 5.93 -4.23
C SER A 488 14.38 5.54 -4.16
N ALA A 489 15.19 6.31 -3.42
CA ALA A 489 16.61 6.04 -3.20
C ALA A 489 16.84 4.77 -2.36
N ILE A 490 16.15 4.65 -1.22
CA ILE A 490 16.10 3.45 -0.38
C ILE A 490 15.74 2.22 -1.19
N SER A 491 14.69 2.30 -2.02
CA SER A 491 14.23 1.17 -2.84
C SER A 491 15.30 0.69 -3.82
N LYS A 492 16.13 1.58 -4.39
CA LYS A 492 17.27 1.18 -5.23
C LYS A 492 18.32 0.42 -4.42
N THR A 493 18.81 1.00 -3.32
CA THR A 493 19.89 0.42 -2.51
C THR A 493 19.45 -0.88 -1.83
N GLN A 494 18.28 -0.91 -1.19
CA GLN A 494 17.78 -2.08 -0.44
C GLN A 494 17.32 -3.25 -1.31
N ASN A 495 16.99 -3.03 -2.58
CA ASN A 495 16.77 -4.12 -3.54
C ASN A 495 18.08 -4.58 -4.22
N GLY A 496 19.18 -3.85 -4.08
CA GLY A 496 20.50 -4.16 -4.66
C GLY A 496 21.21 -5.37 -4.02
N PRO A 497 22.51 -5.59 -4.34
CA PRO A 497 23.32 -6.65 -3.75
C PRO A 497 23.33 -6.57 -2.22
N ILE A 498 23.35 -7.72 -1.52
CA ILE A 498 23.27 -7.75 -0.05
C ILE A 498 24.35 -6.90 0.65
N PRO A 499 25.64 -6.92 0.24
CA PRO A 499 26.69 -6.12 0.89
C PRO A 499 26.46 -4.60 0.81
N SER A 500 25.70 -4.13 -0.19
CA SER A 500 25.40 -2.71 -0.38
C SER A 500 24.22 -2.22 0.46
N ARG A 501 23.55 -3.10 1.23
CA ARG A 501 22.33 -2.77 1.98
C ARG A 501 22.65 -2.33 3.40
N PHE A 502 22.08 -1.21 3.82
CA PHE A 502 22.07 -0.79 5.22
C PHE A 502 21.30 -1.79 6.10
N ALA A 503 21.78 -2.02 7.33
CA ALA A 503 21.26 -2.98 8.29
C ALA A 503 19.76 -2.81 8.58
N SER A 504 19.33 -1.56 8.74
CA SER A 504 17.93 -1.17 8.97
C SER A 504 17.73 0.28 8.60
N ILE A 505 16.55 0.65 8.12
CA ILE A 505 16.21 2.06 7.86
C ILE A 505 14.88 2.38 8.56
N SER A 506 14.90 3.39 9.43
CA SER A 506 13.72 3.90 10.15
C SER A 506 13.38 5.30 9.63
N ILE A 507 12.11 5.54 9.32
CA ILE A 507 11.62 6.85 8.87
C ILE A 507 10.50 7.28 9.80
N LEU A 508 10.66 8.44 10.43
CA LEU A 508 9.68 9.07 11.30
C LEU A 508 9.07 10.29 10.60
N ARG A 509 7.77 10.51 10.82
CA ARG A 509 7.09 11.76 10.45
C ARG A 509 6.92 12.60 11.70
N GLN A 510 7.30 13.87 11.61
CA GLN A 510 7.03 14.83 12.69
C GLN A 510 5.52 14.99 12.87
N ASP A 511 5.08 14.99 14.12
CA ASP A 511 3.68 15.08 14.56
C ASP A 511 3.33 16.44 15.18
N PHE A 512 4.32 17.32 15.37
CA PHE A 512 4.17 18.70 15.79
C PHE A 512 4.27 19.69 14.61
N GLU A 513 3.62 20.84 14.74
CA GLU A 513 3.61 21.89 13.71
C GLU A 513 4.97 22.63 13.65
N PRO A 514 5.43 23.06 12.46
CA PRO A 514 6.61 23.92 12.34
C PRO A 514 6.34 25.29 12.99
N PRO A 515 7.27 25.84 13.79
CA PRO A 515 7.05 27.10 14.51
C PRO A 515 7.02 28.34 13.60
N LEU A 516 7.49 28.24 12.35
CA LEU A 516 7.58 29.34 11.39
C LEU A 516 6.85 28.96 10.09
N GLN A 517 6.00 29.88 9.60
CA GLN A 517 5.24 29.69 8.36
C GLN A 517 6.08 29.93 7.10
N SER A 518 7.11 30.79 7.16
CA SER A 518 8.09 30.95 6.07
C SER A 518 9.34 30.11 6.31
N GLN A 519 9.93 29.61 5.22
CA GLN A 519 11.22 28.92 5.17
C GLN A 519 12.32 29.81 4.55
N ASP A 520 12.03 31.08 4.26
CA ASP A 520 13.00 32.02 3.67
C ASP A 520 14.17 32.26 4.62
N GLU A 521 15.40 32.18 4.11
CA GLU A 521 16.64 32.39 4.87
C GLU A 521 16.59 33.65 5.76
N LYS A 522 16.21 34.80 5.19
CA LYS A 522 16.14 36.08 5.92
C LYS A 522 15.13 36.07 7.07
N GLU A 523 14.08 35.26 7.01
CA GLU A 523 13.13 35.08 8.11
C GLU A 523 13.63 34.05 9.13
N ARG A 524 14.32 32.99 8.68
CA ARG A 524 14.97 31.97 9.53
C ARG A 524 16.09 32.58 10.40
N HIS A 525 16.79 33.60 9.91
CA HIS A 525 17.92 34.23 10.59
C HIS A 525 17.57 35.41 11.52
N LYS A 526 16.27 35.75 11.72
CA LYS A 526 15.88 36.75 12.73
C LYS A 526 16.07 36.21 14.15
N LEU A 527 16.71 36.99 15.02
CA LEU A 527 17.00 36.62 16.42
C LEU A 527 15.75 36.13 17.17
N GLU A 528 14.63 36.85 17.03
CA GLU A 528 13.32 36.54 17.62
C GLU A 528 12.80 35.14 17.24
N ASN A 529 13.11 34.66 16.03
CA ASN A 529 12.64 33.39 15.49
C ASN A 529 13.55 32.20 15.86
N GLN A 530 14.81 32.45 16.24
CA GLN A 530 15.80 31.39 16.43
C GLN A 530 15.48 30.47 17.61
N LYS A 531 14.96 30.98 18.73
CA LYS A 531 14.60 30.18 19.91
C LYS A 531 13.58 29.09 19.54
N ALA A 532 12.41 29.48 19.06
CA ALA A 532 11.34 28.55 18.69
C ALA A 532 11.78 27.57 17.57
N ARG A 533 12.58 28.03 16.60
CA ARG A 533 13.18 27.19 15.55
C ARG A 533 14.09 26.11 16.14
N ARG A 534 15.08 26.48 16.95
CA ARG A 534 16.05 25.54 17.56
C ARG A 534 15.35 24.58 18.53
N GLU A 535 14.37 25.03 19.32
CA GLU A 535 13.54 24.15 20.15
C GLU A 535 12.75 23.10 19.34
N SER A 536 12.25 23.47 18.15
CA SER A 536 11.58 22.53 17.24
C SER A 536 12.57 21.54 16.60
N MET A 537 13.75 22.00 16.17
CA MET A 537 14.81 21.14 15.64
C MET A 537 15.33 20.16 16.70
N SER A 538 15.48 20.64 17.93
CA SER A 538 15.88 19.85 19.10
C SER A 538 14.86 18.76 19.43
N ARG A 539 13.56 19.08 19.44
CA ARG A 539 12.48 18.07 19.56
C ARG A 539 12.56 17.03 18.45
N ALA A 540 12.82 17.44 17.21
CA ALA A 540 12.96 16.51 16.09
C ALA A 540 14.16 15.55 16.27
N ARG A 541 15.35 16.06 16.61
CA ARG A 541 16.54 15.23 16.87
C ARG A 541 16.28 14.27 18.05
N ASN A 542 15.73 14.75 19.16
CA ASN A 542 15.43 13.89 20.32
C ASN A 542 14.41 12.79 20.02
N SER A 543 13.29 13.12 19.35
CA SER A 543 12.29 12.11 18.95
C SER A 543 12.89 11.05 18.01
N LEU A 544 13.80 11.46 17.12
CA LEU A 544 14.54 10.53 16.27
C LEU A 544 15.46 9.63 17.07
N LEU A 545 16.32 10.20 17.93
CA LEU A 545 17.24 9.46 18.79
C LEU A 545 16.51 8.42 19.65
N PHE A 546 15.55 8.85 20.47
CA PHE A 546 14.89 7.97 21.45
C PHE A 546 14.03 6.88 20.80
N THR A 547 13.60 7.07 19.55
CA THR A 547 12.81 6.08 18.79
C THR A 547 13.69 5.08 18.02
N THR A 548 14.96 5.40 17.77
CA THR A 548 15.85 4.59 16.90
C THR A 548 17.10 4.03 17.60
N LEU A 549 17.46 4.54 18.78
CA LEU A 549 18.60 4.07 19.57
C LEU A 549 18.37 2.65 20.10
N GLY A 550 19.01 1.67 19.46
CA GLY A 550 18.87 0.26 19.81
C GLY A 550 19.79 -0.18 20.97
N PRO A 551 19.52 -1.36 21.58
CA PRO A 551 20.38 -1.93 22.61
C PRO A 551 21.71 -2.47 22.07
N ALA A 552 21.90 -2.55 20.74
CA ALA A 552 23.13 -3.00 20.09
C ALA A 552 23.93 -1.86 19.42
N THR A 553 23.42 -0.62 19.46
CA THR A 553 24.10 0.54 18.88
C THR A 553 25.32 0.90 19.74
N SER A 554 26.50 0.97 19.12
CA SER A 554 27.75 1.40 19.77
C SER A 554 28.01 2.89 19.54
N TRP A 555 27.75 3.37 18.32
CA TRP A 555 28.00 4.76 17.90
C TRP A 555 26.77 5.38 17.25
N VAL A 556 26.61 6.68 17.43
CA VAL A 556 25.58 7.51 16.79
C VAL A 556 26.26 8.62 16.01
N LEU A 557 26.07 8.62 14.69
CA LEU A 557 26.54 9.69 13.80
C LEU A 557 25.36 10.58 13.44
N TRP A 558 25.31 11.78 13.99
CA TRP A 558 24.45 12.82 13.46
C TRP A 558 25.05 13.32 12.15
N LEU A 559 24.25 13.33 11.09
CA LEU A 559 24.65 13.83 9.78
C LEU A 559 23.46 14.58 9.18
N ASP A 560 23.59 15.90 9.07
CA ASP A 560 22.54 16.74 8.48
C ASP A 560 22.39 16.44 6.98
N ALA A 561 21.16 16.57 6.48
CA ALA A 561 20.75 16.18 5.12
C ALA A 561 21.48 16.93 3.98
N ASP A 562 22.13 18.03 4.33
CA ASP A 562 22.76 18.96 3.42
C ASP A 562 24.28 18.68 3.29
N ILE A 563 24.81 17.66 3.99
CA ILE A 563 26.21 17.22 3.88
C ILE A 563 26.37 16.22 2.72
N ILE A 564 26.84 16.74 1.59
CA ILE A 564 26.86 16.06 0.29
C ILE A 564 28.19 15.40 -0.08
N GLU A 565 29.27 15.69 0.64
CA GLU A 565 30.60 15.12 0.39
C GLU A 565 31.34 14.94 1.71
N THR A 566 31.79 13.71 1.97
CA THR A 566 32.62 13.32 3.11
C THR A 566 33.67 12.29 2.66
N PRO A 567 34.80 12.15 3.36
CA PRO A 567 35.73 11.05 3.09
C PRO A 567 35.04 9.70 3.32
N ALA A 568 35.25 8.71 2.45
CA ALA A 568 34.62 7.39 2.56
C ALA A 568 34.91 6.69 3.91
N THR A 569 36.05 7.00 4.52
CA THR A 569 36.50 6.50 5.83
C THR A 569 35.93 7.25 7.04
N LEU A 570 34.98 8.19 6.86
CA LEU A 570 34.44 9.08 7.91
C LEU A 570 34.14 8.39 9.24
N ILE A 571 33.49 7.22 9.22
CA ILE A 571 33.13 6.51 10.44
C ILE A 571 34.39 5.93 11.11
N GLN A 572 35.27 5.30 10.34
CA GLN A 572 36.52 4.71 10.80
C GLN A 572 37.45 5.78 11.39
N ASP A 573 37.58 6.93 10.73
CA ASP A 573 38.43 8.02 11.18
C ASP A 573 37.92 8.63 12.48
N LEU A 574 36.61 8.96 12.57
CA LEU A 574 36.01 9.53 13.78
C LEU A 574 36.00 8.54 14.96
N THR A 575 35.66 7.27 14.73
CA THR A 575 35.69 6.25 15.80
C THR A 575 37.13 5.91 16.22
N GLY A 576 38.10 5.99 15.31
CA GLY A 576 39.53 5.78 15.57
C GLY A 576 40.12 6.70 16.66
N HIS A 577 39.57 7.91 16.81
CA HIS A 577 39.92 8.81 17.91
C HIS A 577 39.39 8.37 19.28
N ASN A 578 38.38 7.50 19.33
CA ASN A 578 37.80 6.89 20.54
C ASN A 578 37.24 7.88 21.60
N TYR A 579 36.98 9.14 21.22
CA TYR A 579 36.39 10.13 22.12
C TYR A 579 34.87 9.94 22.32
N PRO A 580 34.28 10.42 23.44
CA PRO A 580 32.84 10.33 23.68
C PRO A 580 32.00 11.14 22.69
N VAL A 581 32.48 12.32 22.32
CA VAL A 581 31.86 13.23 21.36
C VAL A 581 32.97 13.84 20.50
N ILE A 582 32.83 13.74 19.17
CA ILE A 582 33.79 14.29 18.21
C ILE A 582 33.09 14.88 16.97
N VAL A 583 33.49 16.09 16.58
CA VAL A 583 32.94 16.85 15.43
C VAL A 583 34.03 17.19 14.39
N PRO A 584 33.92 16.75 13.12
CA PRO A 584 34.73 17.27 12.02
C PRO A 584 34.37 18.73 11.66
N ASN A 585 35.24 19.40 10.93
CA ASN A 585 35.02 20.77 10.48
C ASN A 585 34.17 20.82 9.19
N CYS A 586 33.12 21.63 9.17
CA CYS A 586 32.21 21.71 8.04
C CYS A 586 32.46 22.97 7.20
N TYR A 587 32.79 22.73 5.93
CA TYR A 587 33.08 23.72 4.91
C TYR A 587 32.02 23.66 3.80
N GLN A 588 32.04 24.62 2.89
CA GLN A 588 31.18 24.65 1.71
C GLN A 588 32.02 24.94 0.47
N ARG A 589 31.82 24.15 -0.59
CA ARG A 589 32.42 24.40 -1.90
C ARG A 589 31.56 25.40 -2.68
N TYR A 590 32.14 26.47 -3.21
CA TYR A 590 31.43 27.45 -4.05
C TYR A 590 32.28 27.82 -5.26
N TYR A 591 31.63 28.26 -6.34
CA TYR A 591 32.33 28.79 -7.50
C TYR A 591 32.63 30.28 -7.28
N ASN A 592 33.91 30.64 -7.16
CA ASN A 592 34.32 32.03 -7.08
C ASN A 592 34.30 32.65 -8.49
N ASN A 593 33.43 33.63 -8.71
CA ASN A 593 33.29 34.30 -10.01
C ASN A 593 34.50 35.19 -10.39
N ASP A 594 35.20 35.73 -9.39
CA ASP A 594 36.35 36.63 -9.59
C ASP A 594 37.61 35.82 -9.96
N HIS A 595 37.83 34.71 -9.25
CA HIS A 595 38.96 33.79 -9.48
C HIS A 595 38.65 32.68 -10.51
N LYS A 596 37.38 32.53 -10.92
CA LYS A 596 36.86 31.55 -11.90
C LYS A 596 37.17 30.08 -11.57
N GLN A 597 37.27 29.77 -10.28
CA GLN A 597 37.63 28.45 -9.76
C GLN A 597 36.69 28.02 -8.63
N MET A 598 36.65 26.73 -8.34
CA MET A 598 35.97 26.22 -7.15
C MET A 598 36.84 26.48 -5.92
N GLU A 599 36.27 27.14 -4.92
CA GLU A 599 36.93 27.46 -3.65
C GLU A 599 36.14 26.88 -2.48
N VAL A 600 36.75 26.91 -1.29
CA VAL A 600 36.16 26.42 -0.05
C VAL A 600 36.04 27.57 0.95
N ARG A 601 34.92 27.64 1.67
CA ARG A 601 34.71 28.56 2.79
C ARG A 601 34.25 27.83 4.04
N PRO A 602 34.58 28.31 5.25
CA PRO A 602 33.99 27.81 6.48
C PRO A 602 32.46 27.96 6.44
N TYR A 603 31.74 26.97 6.98
CA TYR A 603 30.28 26.96 7.02
C TYR A 603 29.72 26.85 8.44
N ASP A 604 30.18 25.88 9.23
CA ASP A 604 29.61 25.62 10.56
C ASP A 604 30.35 26.36 11.68
N PHE A 605 29.79 27.49 12.09
CA PHE A 605 30.29 28.30 13.20
C PHE A 605 29.84 27.80 14.59
N ASN A 606 29.04 26.72 14.67
CA ASN A 606 28.47 26.24 15.93
C ASN A 606 29.42 25.30 16.72
N SER A 607 30.67 25.12 16.25
CA SER A 607 31.72 24.39 16.97
C SER A 607 32.79 25.36 17.48
N TRP A 608 32.93 25.49 18.81
CA TRP A 608 33.76 26.55 19.41
C TRP A 608 34.34 26.22 20.79
N VAL A 609 35.33 27.01 21.22
CA VAL A 609 35.80 27.13 22.61
C VAL A 609 35.24 28.41 23.23
N ASP A 610 34.68 28.34 24.45
CA ASP A 610 34.06 29.50 25.08
C ASP A 610 35.11 30.54 25.48
N SER A 611 34.74 31.83 25.37
CA SER A 611 35.54 32.94 25.88
C SER A 611 35.05 33.37 27.26
N SER A 612 35.89 34.12 27.99
CA SER A 612 35.47 34.82 29.22
C SER A 612 34.27 35.75 28.97
N ASN A 613 34.20 36.39 27.81
CA ASN A 613 33.13 37.33 27.47
C ASN A 613 31.80 36.61 27.24
N ALA A 614 31.82 35.45 26.57
CA ALA A 614 30.63 34.62 26.39
C ALA A 614 30.09 34.10 27.73
N GLN A 615 30.98 33.73 28.66
CA GLN A 615 30.62 33.31 30.01
C GLN A 615 30.01 34.47 30.81
N SER A 616 30.67 35.64 30.86
CA SER A 616 30.13 36.82 31.56
C SER A 616 28.80 37.33 30.97
N LEU A 617 28.62 37.22 29.65
CA LEU A 617 27.37 37.57 28.99
C LEU A 617 26.26 36.60 29.43
N ALA A 618 26.50 35.29 29.38
CA ALA A 618 25.56 34.28 29.86
C ALA A 618 25.19 34.47 31.35
N GLU A 619 26.15 34.80 32.22
CA GLU A 619 25.89 35.09 33.65
C GLU A 619 24.96 36.29 33.87
N SER A 620 24.90 37.24 32.91
CA SER A 620 24.03 38.42 32.97
C SER A 620 22.62 38.20 32.40
N MET A 621 22.39 37.05 31.74
CA MET A 621 21.15 36.77 31.00
C MET A 621 20.06 36.15 31.86
N GLY A 622 18.80 36.36 31.45
CA GLY A 622 17.64 35.74 32.07
C GLY A 622 17.62 34.21 31.87
N PRO A 623 16.96 33.43 32.75
CA PRO A 623 16.95 31.97 32.70
C PRO A 623 16.31 31.40 31.42
N ASP A 624 15.45 32.18 30.76
CA ASP A 624 14.79 31.84 29.50
C ASP A 624 15.51 32.36 28.24
N GLU A 625 16.60 33.10 28.39
CA GLU A 625 17.32 33.72 27.27
C GLU A 625 18.39 32.77 26.69
N ILE A 626 18.66 32.91 25.39
CA ILE A 626 19.65 32.08 24.68
C ILE A 626 20.74 32.92 24.02
N LEU A 627 21.98 32.45 24.12
CA LEU A 627 23.18 33.09 23.61
C LEU A 627 23.60 32.48 22.28
N LEU A 628 23.30 33.18 21.18
CA LEU A 628 23.51 32.72 19.82
C LEU A 628 24.77 33.33 19.19
N GLU A 629 25.47 32.51 18.39
CA GLU A 629 26.66 32.93 17.67
C GLU A 629 26.32 33.69 16.36
N GLY A 630 27.21 34.58 15.92
CA GLY A 630 27.08 35.29 14.64
C GLY A 630 26.13 36.50 14.61
N TYR A 631 25.60 36.94 15.75
CA TYR A 631 24.78 38.15 15.87
C TYR A 631 25.62 39.33 16.37
N ALA A 632 25.55 40.47 15.68
CA ALA A 632 26.33 41.67 16.03
C ALA A 632 25.93 42.25 17.39
N GLU A 633 24.69 41.98 17.81
CA GLU A 633 24.11 42.37 19.09
C GLU A 633 24.61 41.51 20.27
N LEU A 634 25.22 40.33 19.99
CA LEU A 634 25.71 39.38 20.99
C LEU A 634 27.19 39.05 20.73
N PRO A 635 28.14 39.96 21.04
CA PRO A 635 29.55 39.76 20.76
C PRO A 635 30.19 38.76 21.74
N THR A 636 30.09 37.47 21.43
CA THR A 636 30.61 36.36 22.24
C THR A 636 32.14 36.28 22.28
N TYR A 637 32.82 36.71 21.21
CA TYR A 637 34.26 36.52 20.99
C TYR A 637 34.74 35.06 21.19
N ARG A 638 33.89 34.08 20.86
CA ARG A 638 34.24 32.65 20.92
C ARG A 638 35.32 32.29 19.89
N THR A 639 36.15 31.31 20.22
CA THR A 639 37.12 30.78 19.26
C THR A 639 36.44 29.71 18.41
N LEU A 640 36.07 30.06 17.18
CA LEU A 640 35.31 29.20 16.27
C LEU A 640 36.24 28.21 15.55
N MET A 641 35.98 26.91 15.65
CA MET A 641 36.77 25.85 15.03
C MET A 641 36.90 26.02 13.51
N ALA A 642 35.86 26.56 12.88
CA ALA A 642 35.81 26.86 11.46
C ALA A 642 36.96 27.77 10.96
N TYR A 643 37.53 28.63 11.82
CA TYR A 643 38.66 29.50 11.47
C TYR A 643 40.02 28.98 11.96
N LEU A 644 40.07 27.85 12.68
CA LEU A 644 41.33 27.27 13.15
C LEU A 644 42.00 26.37 12.11
N ALA A 645 41.27 25.94 11.07
CA ALA A 645 41.74 24.95 10.10
C ALA A 645 43.02 25.39 9.37
N ASP A 646 43.99 24.48 9.27
CA ASP A 646 45.09 24.63 8.33
C ASP A 646 44.64 24.12 6.95
N THR A 647 44.30 25.04 6.04
CA THR A 647 43.88 24.69 4.68
C THR A 647 45.04 24.47 3.71
N GLU A 648 46.28 24.80 4.09
CA GLU A 648 47.47 24.63 3.26
C GLU A 648 48.18 23.29 3.53
N SER A 649 48.19 22.83 4.78
CA SER A 649 48.79 21.57 5.23
C SER A 649 47.93 20.89 6.31
N PRO A 650 46.69 20.48 5.96
CA PRO A 650 45.74 19.93 6.94
C PRO A 650 46.25 18.66 7.61
N ASN A 651 46.20 18.63 8.94
CA ASN A 651 46.45 17.44 9.73
C ASN A 651 45.12 16.86 10.25
N PRO A 652 44.47 15.91 9.54
CA PRO A 652 43.13 15.40 9.90
C PRO A 652 43.05 14.73 11.27
N ARG A 653 44.19 14.46 11.93
CA ARG A 653 44.26 13.93 13.30
C ARG A 653 44.47 15.01 14.38
N ARG A 654 44.57 16.29 14.01
CA ARG A 654 44.68 17.40 14.96
C ARG A 654 43.36 17.54 15.71
N VAL A 655 43.41 17.50 17.03
CA VAL A 655 42.26 17.54 17.93
C VAL A 655 42.32 18.79 18.80
N ILE A 656 41.17 19.40 19.04
CA ILE A 656 40.97 20.45 20.06
C ILE A 656 39.81 20.05 20.98
N GLU A 657 39.84 20.45 22.26
CA GLU A 657 38.66 20.35 23.13
C GLU A 657 37.70 21.52 22.81
N LEU A 658 36.40 21.27 22.84
CA LEU A 658 35.35 22.24 22.50
C LEU A 658 34.35 22.43 23.65
N ASP A 659 33.68 23.58 23.66
CA ASP A 659 32.57 23.93 24.57
C ASP A 659 31.19 23.93 23.92
N GLY A 660 31.13 24.12 22.60
CA GLY A 660 29.96 23.96 21.75
C GLY A 660 30.30 23.09 20.54
N VAL A 661 29.33 22.35 20.02
CA VAL A 661 29.46 21.55 18.79
C VAL A 661 28.30 21.80 17.84
N GLY A 662 28.60 21.80 16.55
CA GLY A 662 27.60 21.86 15.50
C GLY A 662 26.90 20.52 15.24
N GLY A 663 25.77 20.58 14.54
CA GLY A 663 24.96 19.42 14.15
C GLY A 663 25.28 18.83 12.78
N THR A 664 26.12 19.50 11.99
CA THR A 664 26.36 19.20 10.56
C THR A 664 26.84 17.77 10.35
N ALA A 665 27.92 17.39 11.02
CA ALA A 665 28.34 16.00 11.21
C ALA A 665 28.90 15.86 12.63
N LEU A 666 28.37 14.95 13.45
CA LEU A 666 28.74 14.83 14.86
C LEU A 666 28.67 13.36 15.30
N MET A 667 29.82 12.77 15.63
CA MET A 667 29.93 11.39 16.11
C MET A 667 29.90 11.36 17.63
N VAL A 668 29.02 10.51 18.18
CA VAL A 668 28.74 10.39 19.61
C VAL A 668 28.73 8.91 19.98
N LYS A 669 29.39 8.55 21.09
CA LYS A 669 29.26 7.20 21.64
C LYS A 669 27.85 6.99 22.20
N ALA A 670 27.29 5.80 22.00
CA ALA A 670 25.90 5.55 22.38
C ALA A 670 25.66 5.49 23.91
N ASP A 671 26.72 5.39 24.73
CA ASP A 671 26.66 5.56 26.19
C ASP A 671 26.33 7.01 26.59
N VAL A 672 26.94 8.02 25.97
CA VAL A 672 26.69 9.45 26.22
C VAL A 672 25.19 9.79 26.12
N HIS A 673 24.52 9.25 25.10
CA HIS A 673 23.07 9.40 24.92
C HIS A 673 22.22 8.56 25.90
N ARG A 674 22.71 7.41 26.38
CA ARG A 674 22.02 6.56 27.37
C ARG A 674 22.11 7.10 28.79
N ASP A 675 23.22 7.76 29.12
CA ASP A 675 23.43 8.49 30.39
C ASP A 675 22.62 9.80 30.45
N GLY A 676 21.97 10.18 29.34
CA GLY A 676 20.95 11.22 29.30
C GLY A 676 21.33 12.47 28.51
N ALA A 677 22.48 12.51 27.83
CA ALA A 677 22.82 13.63 26.97
C ALA A 677 21.86 13.68 25.78
N MET A 678 21.12 14.78 25.65
CA MET A 678 20.19 15.02 24.55
C MET A 678 20.40 16.43 24.00
N PHE A 679 19.72 16.77 22.91
CA PHE A 679 19.67 18.17 22.47
C PHE A 679 18.64 18.89 23.36
N PRO A 680 19.01 19.89 24.18
CA PRO A 680 18.04 20.61 24.99
C PRO A 680 17.04 21.37 24.12
N ALA A 681 15.75 21.07 24.29
CA ALA A 681 14.63 21.78 23.64
C ALA A 681 14.10 22.94 24.49
N PHE A 682 14.97 23.50 25.33
CA PHE A 682 14.77 24.58 26.29
C PHE A 682 16.14 25.20 26.58
N PRO A 683 16.24 26.44 27.11
CA PRO A 683 17.52 27.03 27.49
C PRO A 683 18.24 26.20 28.56
N PHE A 684 19.43 25.70 28.24
CA PHE A 684 20.31 24.95 29.15
C PHE A 684 21.68 25.64 29.20
N TYR A 685 21.98 26.32 30.31
CA TYR A 685 23.09 27.27 30.41
C TYR A 685 23.09 28.30 29.25
N HIS A 686 21.91 28.86 28.97
CA HIS A 686 21.66 29.81 27.87
C HIS A 686 21.97 29.27 26.47
N LEU A 687 22.14 27.96 26.29
CA LEU A 687 22.28 27.31 24.99
C LEU A 687 21.09 26.39 24.71
N VAL A 688 20.86 26.07 23.44
CA VAL A 688 19.74 25.24 22.99
C VAL A 688 20.23 24.32 21.86
N GLU A 689 19.56 23.18 21.66
CA GLU A 689 19.85 22.27 20.55
C GLU A 689 21.31 21.74 20.55
N THR A 690 22.08 21.87 19.46
CA THR A 690 23.44 21.29 19.31
C THR A 690 24.46 21.96 20.23
N GLU A 691 24.35 23.27 20.36
CA GLU A 691 25.15 24.10 21.26
C GLU A 691 25.00 23.65 22.72
N GLY A 692 23.76 23.39 23.15
CA GLY A 692 23.45 22.93 24.50
C GLY A 692 23.79 21.45 24.75
N PHE A 693 23.85 20.62 23.70
CA PHE A 693 24.25 19.21 23.82
C PHE A 693 25.69 19.05 24.34
N ALA A 694 26.64 19.87 23.87
CA ALA A 694 28.01 19.86 24.38
C ALA A 694 28.07 20.13 25.90
N LYS A 695 27.30 21.11 26.39
CA LYS A 695 27.20 21.41 27.83
C LYS A 695 26.50 20.29 28.60
N MET A 696 25.51 19.61 28.04
CA MET A 696 24.90 18.43 28.67
C MET A 696 25.91 17.27 28.80
N ALA A 697 26.68 16.98 27.74
CA ALA A 697 27.73 15.97 27.78
C ALA A 697 28.80 16.29 28.84
N LYS A 698 29.31 17.53 28.87
CA LYS A 698 30.23 18.00 29.92
C LYS A 698 29.63 17.91 31.32
N ARG A 699 28.35 18.23 31.50
CA ARG A 699 27.66 18.16 32.79
C ARG A 699 27.49 16.72 33.30
N LEU A 700 27.50 15.73 32.41
CA LEU A 700 27.52 14.30 32.73
C LEU A 700 28.95 13.74 32.94
N GLY A 701 29.99 14.56 32.72
CA GLY A 701 31.40 14.18 32.92
C GLY A 701 32.13 13.75 31.64
N TYR A 702 31.50 13.87 30.46
CA TYR A 702 32.13 13.55 29.19
C TYR A 702 32.88 14.76 28.60
N GLN A 703 34.02 14.49 27.97
CA GLN A 703 34.74 15.48 27.18
C GLN A 703 34.24 15.53 25.73
N VAL A 704 34.41 16.69 25.09
CA VAL A 704 33.87 17.02 23.78
C VAL A 704 34.99 17.59 22.91
N PHE A 705 35.22 17.01 21.74
CA PHE A 705 36.38 17.31 20.91
C PHE A 705 36.00 17.67 19.47
N GLY A 706 36.87 18.42 18.79
CA GLY A 706 36.74 18.80 17.39
C GLY A 706 38.00 18.49 16.58
N LEU A 707 37.81 18.24 15.28
CA LEU A 707 38.87 18.04 14.29
C LEU A 707 38.92 19.22 13.30
N PRO A 708 39.64 20.31 13.60
CA PRO A 708 39.65 21.52 12.77
C PRO A 708 40.16 21.29 11.33
N ASP A 709 41.01 20.29 11.09
CA ASP A 709 41.60 20.03 9.76
C ASP A 709 40.98 18.80 9.06
N TYR A 710 39.91 18.24 9.61
CA TYR A 710 39.14 17.16 8.99
C TYR A 710 37.88 17.76 8.36
N PHE A 711 37.75 17.69 7.04
CA PHE A 711 36.69 18.40 6.32
C PHE A 711 35.51 17.51 5.92
N VAL A 712 34.30 18.03 6.14
CA VAL A 712 33.06 17.59 5.50
C VAL A 712 32.43 18.77 4.75
N TYR A 713 31.73 18.53 3.64
CA TYR A 713 31.23 19.60 2.79
C TYR A 713 29.70 19.69 2.72
N HIS A 714 29.19 20.88 3.00
CA HIS A 714 27.79 21.27 2.89
C HIS A 714 27.42 21.62 1.44
N TYR A 715 26.16 21.37 1.08
CA TYR A 715 25.55 21.81 -0.17
C TYR A 715 25.61 23.35 -0.29
N ASN A 716 25.81 23.87 -1.49
CA ASN A 716 25.79 25.31 -1.75
C ASN A 716 24.38 25.72 -2.19
N GLU A 717 23.60 26.32 -1.27
CA GLU A 717 22.20 26.76 -1.50
C GLU A 717 22.05 27.75 -2.69
#